data_AF-A0A9P5ANE4-F1
#
_entry.id   AF-A0A9P5ANE4-F1
#
_cell.length_a   1.000
_cell.length_b   1.000
_cell.length_c   1.000
_cell.angle_alpha   90.00
_cell.angle_beta   90.00
_cell.angle_gamma   90.00
#
_symmetry.space_group_name_H-M   'P 1'
#
loop_
_entity.id
_entity.type
_entity.pdbx_description
1 polymer ?
#
loop_
_entity_poly.entity_id
_entity_poly.type
_entity_poly.pdbx_seq_one_letter_code
_entity_poly.pdbx_strand_id
1 'polypeptide(L)'
;MKFIASSPLTLELLKEWNRDIQILTHYFWRSGHEMQHNVKGLLLSLLHQSLVDRPDLSQNLWGKLGVNEKWSYSDWSDQEVESALCWTLNAAGKGFCIFIDGLDESHEIEEQLWAHNRNSTVLDKLENLRNVKICVSSREENSLCDYAGFQLRIHEFTKNDIHHFTNSCLEGLDFASESDRTRVVSEITSRAEGVFLWVVMVVKNVIRAFRINNDIELLIERVHHTPTNLKQLFQHMWERCGDDGDLESYRATASRYFNLAVAFQKHSLSFHRVGSLLCYAIAADNRPLDDMVEREQEVTLQKLHSRCLIAEKEIRVICNGLLELIDIDWYRSSEQGLESLGTFASKRVQFVHRCAADFFNDTTLGARLLDACGWSKEEPIARLLVTTLIRGRLTTARSVTWGAYEGSGDISYIEQRQDLTCIQSTFQVVLDPNVGVGPGCQDLIIKTLRQWQSANLFPDHLQWEYPGSSLFSSDPLELEVLEGATYGEDLSFVLQQVSKLPTEYFLDAVPVVMRGLASSCFSRMGLEAAARLNALTLPILKRLINLMEDSPTADALGSIKRTSRLLYSCYMTYFPIRCLEDEENLPIASSTSISAILRLFPLVLPDQHSWSLPMALYINPHELGRSTMGLDGRTKRWTCLVVVNFATAYRILVGWAQAASDESELAPEHINMVKDLIQPIVIKNEGYRAPESEAQDRISPPLQRWFAARSTLSEPEVELIRSIDMPLVADNEAKVLTYLIDRLGGREGLLVHPWAPEWRVRHSQ
;
A
#
# COMPACT_ATOMS: atom_id res chain seq x y z
N MET A 1 -15.30 -22.75 -0.18
CA MET A 1 -14.40 -23.67 0.55
C MET A 1 -13.80 -23.12 1.85
N LYS A 2 -13.38 -21.85 1.92
CA LYS A 2 -12.70 -21.27 3.10
C LYS A 2 -13.37 -21.58 4.45
N PHE A 3 -14.68 -21.34 4.54
CA PHE A 3 -15.48 -21.62 5.74
C PHE A 3 -15.34 -23.07 6.22
N ILE A 4 -15.38 -24.03 5.29
CA ILE A 4 -15.34 -25.46 5.59
C ILE A 4 -13.94 -25.85 6.07
N ALA A 5 -12.89 -25.34 5.41
CA ALA A 5 -11.50 -25.61 5.77
C ALA A 5 -11.11 -25.02 7.13
N SER A 6 -11.72 -23.90 7.54
CA SER A 6 -11.47 -23.26 8.85
C SER A 6 -12.45 -23.67 9.94
N SER A 7 -13.44 -24.52 9.65
CA SER A 7 -14.48 -24.88 10.62
C SER A 7 -13.95 -25.86 11.67
N PRO A 8 -14.14 -25.57 12.98
CA PRO A 8 -13.77 -26.50 14.05
C PRO A 8 -14.46 -27.87 13.91
N LEU A 9 -15.71 -27.88 13.44
CA LEU A 9 -16.47 -29.12 13.22
C LEU A 9 -15.82 -30.00 12.15
N THR A 10 -15.31 -29.40 11.08
CA THR A 10 -14.58 -30.14 10.03
C THR A 10 -13.34 -30.82 10.62
N LEU A 11 -12.59 -30.09 11.45
CA LEU A 11 -11.41 -30.65 12.11
C LEU A 11 -11.77 -31.77 13.09
N GLU A 12 -12.85 -31.64 13.85
CA GLU A 12 -13.35 -32.68 14.77
C GLU A 12 -13.70 -33.97 14.01
N LEU A 13 -14.47 -33.87 12.93
CA LEU A 13 -14.84 -35.02 12.10
C LEU A 13 -13.64 -35.64 11.40
N LEU A 14 -12.68 -34.82 10.95
CA LEU A 14 -11.45 -35.32 10.35
C LEU A 14 -10.55 -36.05 11.36
N LYS A 15 -10.58 -35.68 12.64
CA LYS A 15 -9.85 -36.35 13.71
C LYS A 15 -10.35 -37.77 13.98
N GLU A 16 -11.59 -38.09 13.61
CA GLU A 16 -12.10 -39.47 13.63
C GLU A 16 -11.39 -40.36 12.60
N TRP A 17 -10.98 -39.78 11.46
CA TRP A 17 -10.21 -40.47 10.44
C TRP A 17 -8.72 -40.58 10.81
N ASN A 18 -8.10 -39.47 11.24
CA ASN A 18 -6.73 -39.46 11.71
C ASN A 18 -6.54 -38.46 12.85
N ARG A 19 -6.05 -38.93 14.00
CA ARG A 19 -5.88 -38.10 15.20
C ARG A 19 -4.92 -36.93 14.99
N ASP A 20 -3.87 -37.13 14.19
CA ASP A 20 -2.88 -36.12 13.85
C ASP A 20 -3.07 -35.73 12.38
N ILE A 21 -3.82 -34.65 12.14
CA ILE A 21 -4.21 -34.21 10.80
C ILE A 21 -3.87 -32.74 10.58
N GLN A 22 -3.37 -32.44 9.39
CA GLN A 22 -3.21 -31.07 8.90
C GLN A 22 -4.16 -30.80 7.74
N ILE A 23 -4.81 -29.64 7.78
CA ILE A 23 -5.60 -29.13 6.66
C ILE A 23 -4.69 -28.27 5.78
N LEU A 24 -4.64 -28.58 4.49
CA LEU A 24 -3.96 -27.78 3.47
C LEU A 24 -5.01 -27.14 2.56
N THR A 25 -4.76 -25.94 2.08
CA THR A 25 -5.72 -25.24 1.23
C THR A 25 -5.06 -24.60 0.02
N HIS A 26 -5.75 -24.62 -1.10
CA HIS A 26 -5.41 -23.82 -2.27
C HIS A 26 -6.69 -23.29 -2.91
N TYR A 27 -6.64 -22.06 -3.40
CA TYR A 27 -7.77 -21.41 -4.04
C TYR A 27 -7.29 -20.91 -5.39
N PHE A 28 -7.76 -21.55 -6.45
CA PHE A 28 -7.48 -21.06 -7.78
C PHE A 28 -8.17 -19.72 -7.98
N TRP A 29 -7.49 -18.84 -8.72
CA TRP A 29 -8.02 -17.53 -9.05
C TRP A 29 -7.57 -17.13 -10.45
N ARG A 30 -8.46 -17.29 -11.43
CA ARG A 30 -8.18 -17.01 -12.85
C ARG A 30 -7.73 -15.56 -13.10
N SER A 31 -8.29 -14.61 -12.35
CA SER A 31 -7.95 -13.18 -12.45
C SER A 31 -6.80 -12.77 -11.53
N GLY A 32 -6.20 -13.73 -10.80
CA GLY A 32 -5.05 -13.52 -9.94
C GLY A 32 -3.72 -13.48 -10.72
N HIS A 33 -2.62 -13.45 -9.99
CA HIS A 33 -1.29 -13.65 -10.59
C HIS A 33 -1.15 -15.07 -11.14
N GLU A 34 -0.22 -15.28 -12.08
CA GLU A 34 -0.02 -16.57 -12.78
C GLU A 34 0.06 -17.78 -11.84
N MET A 35 0.78 -17.62 -10.71
CA MET A 35 0.94 -18.64 -9.66
C MET A 35 -0.34 -18.97 -8.88
N GLN A 36 -1.43 -18.22 -9.08
CA GLN A 36 -2.72 -18.46 -8.43
C GLN A 36 -3.68 -19.26 -9.31
N HIS A 37 -3.35 -19.54 -10.57
CA HIS A 37 -4.20 -20.32 -11.48
C HIS A 37 -3.47 -21.46 -12.22
N ASN A 38 -2.19 -21.69 -11.97
CA ASN A 38 -1.40 -22.78 -12.56
C ASN A 38 -1.10 -23.92 -11.55
N VAL A 39 -0.73 -25.10 -12.07
CA VAL A 39 -0.48 -26.30 -11.24
C VAL A 39 0.75 -26.12 -10.36
N LYS A 40 1.79 -25.43 -10.85
CA LYS A 40 3.00 -25.15 -10.08
C LYS A 40 2.70 -24.37 -8.80
N GLY A 41 1.80 -23.39 -8.87
CA GLY A 41 1.33 -22.61 -7.74
C GLY A 41 0.59 -23.42 -6.70
N LEU A 42 -0.29 -24.33 -7.13
CA LEU A 42 -0.93 -25.33 -6.26
C LEU A 42 0.12 -26.15 -5.52
N LEU A 43 1.07 -26.74 -6.26
CA LEU A 43 2.12 -27.61 -5.70
C LEU A 43 3.00 -26.89 -4.68
N LEU A 44 3.52 -25.71 -5.03
CA LEU A 44 4.38 -24.92 -4.13
C LEU A 44 3.62 -24.44 -2.90
N SER A 45 2.36 -24.04 -3.05
CA SER A 45 1.51 -23.61 -1.94
C SER A 45 1.28 -24.73 -0.93
N LEU A 46 0.99 -25.95 -1.41
CA LEU A 46 0.80 -27.12 -0.56
C LEU A 46 2.12 -27.57 0.09
N LEU A 47 3.22 -27.54 -0.67
CA LEU A 47 4.55 -27.89 -0.17
C LEU A 47 4.97 -26.96 0.98
N HIS A 48 4.85 -25.64 0.77
CA HIS A 48 5.15 -24.65 1.81
C HIS A 48 4.31 -24.88 3.08
N GLN A 49 2.98 -25.04 2.94
CA GLN A 49 2.08 -25.29 4.07
C GLN A 49 2.45 -26.59 4.82
N SER A 50 2.92 -27.61 4.11
CA SER A 50 3.33 -28.88 4.74
C SER A 50 4.63 -28.79 5.54
N LEU A 51 5.49 -27.80 5.23
CA LEU A 51 6.86 -27.65 5.76
C LEU A 51 7.02 -26.52 6.78
N VAL A 52 6.19 -25.47 6.75
CA VAL A 52 6.42 -24.20 7.49
C VAL A 52 6.71 -24.39 8.99
N ASP A 53 6.05 -25.37 9.63
CA ASP A 53 6.21 -25.67 11.05
C ASP A 53 6.96 -27.00 11.30
N ARG A 54 7.71 -27.51 10.32
CA ARG A 54 8.34 -28.84 10.33
C ARG A 54 9.79 -28.77 9.87
N PRO A 55 10.70 -28.20 10.69
CA PRO A 55 12.12 -28.11 10.34
C PRO A 55 12.76 -29.48 10.14
N ASP A 56 12.24 -30.53 10.78
CA ASP A 56 12.64 -31.92 10.59
C ASP A 56 12.41 -32.40 9.14
N LEU A 57 11.24 -32.10 8.58
CA LEU A 57 10.90 -32.47 7.20
C LEU A 57 11.66 -31.61 6.21
N SER A 58 11.81 -30.31 6.50
CA SER A 58 12.58 -29.38 5.67
C SER A 58 14.04 -29.80 5.55
N GLN A 59 14.70 -30.19 6.65
CA GLN A 59 16.07 -30.70 6.64
C GLN A 59 16.20 -32.02 5.86
N ASN A 60 15.24 -32.93 6.04
CA ASN A 60 15.25 -34.20 5.32
C ASN A 60 14.98 -34.02 3.81
N LEU A 61 14.13 -33.06 3.44
CA LEU A 61 13.90 -32.69 2.04
C LEU A 61 15.14 -32.05 1.45
N TRP A 62 15.82 -31.15 2.19
CA TRP A 62 17.06 -30.50 1.78
C TRP A 62 18.17 -31.49 1.44
N GLY A 63 18.29 -32.57 2.22
CA GLY A 63 19.24 -33.66 1.98
C GLY A 63 18.83 -34.63 0.85
N LYS A 64 17.68 -34.43 0.21
CA LYS A 64 17.12 -35.27 -0.84
C LYS A 64 16.76 -34.45 -2.09
N LEU A 65 16.55 -35.13 -3.22
CA LEU A 65 16.00 -34.54 -4.45
C LEU A 65 16.79 -33.35 -5.06
N GLY A 66 18.05 -33.10 -4.68
CA GLY A 66 18.85 -32.00 -5.24
C GLY A 66 18.33 -30.61 -4.89
N VAL A 67 17.57 -30.49 -3.79
CA VAL A 67 16.89 -29.25 -3.38
C VAL A 67 17.86 -28.18 -2.86
N ASN A 68 19.05 -28.58 -2.42
CA ASN A 68 20.13 -27.72 -1.91
C ASN A 68 20.67 -26.70 -2.92
N GLU A 69 20.38 -26.86 -4.21
CA GLU A 69 20.80 -25.95 -5.28
C GLU A 69 19.70 -24.96 -5.70
N LYS A 70 18.51 -25.02 -5.09
CA LYS A 70 17.34 -24.22 -5.46
C LYS A 70 17.21 -22.98 -4.55
N TRP A 71 17.17 -21.79 -5.15
CA TRP A 71 17.13 -20.50 -4.43
C TRP A 71 15.83 -19.72 -4.67
N SER A 72 15.16 -19.99 -5.79
CA SER A 72 13.90 -19.36 -6.21
C SER A 72 12.89 -20.40 -6.69
N TYR A 73 11.61 -20.06 -6.65
CA TYR A 73 10.53 -20.90 -7.20
C TYR A 73 10.71 -21.19 -8.70
N SER A 74 11.43 -20.32 -9.43
CA SER A 74 11.77 -20.48 -10.85
C SER A 74 12.71 -21.66 -11.10
N ASP A 75 13.52 -22.03 -10.11
CA ASP A 75 14.57 -23.05 -10.26
C ASP A 75 14.01 -24.47 -10.22
N TRP A 76 12.76 -24.61 -9.76
CA TRP A 76 12.04 -25.87 -9.70
C TRP A 76 11.27 -26.11 -10.99
N SER A 77 11.38 -27.30 -11.56
CA SER A 77 10.42 -27.82 -12.54
C SER A 77 9.16 -28.35 -11.84
N ASP A 78 8.04 -28.42 -12.56
CA ASP A 78 6.78 -28.89 -11.98
C ASP A 78 6.87 -30.32 -11.44
N GLN A 79 7.63 -31.18 -12.13
CA GLN A 79 7.90 -32.56 -11.72
C GLN A 79 8.72 -32.66 -10.43
N GLU A 80 9.68 -31.75 -10.22
CA GLU A 80 10.48 -31.69 -9.00
C GLU A 80 9.62 -31.26 -7.81
N VAL A 81 8.79 -30.22 -7.96
CA VAL A 81 7.89 -29.76 -6.87
C VAL A 81 6.87 -30.84 -6.53
N GLU A 82 6.29 -31.48 -7.54
CA GLU A 82 5.35 -32.58 -7.36
C GLU A 82 5.99 -33.74 -6.58
N SER A 83 7.21 -34.14 -6.97
CA SER A 83 7.97 -35.20 -6.30
C SER A 83 8.30 -34.83 -4.86
N ALA A 84 8.70 -33.58 -4.61
CA ALA A 84 8.98 -33.06 -3.27
C ALA A 84 7.74 -33.04 -2.39
N LEU A 85 6.59 -32.61 -2.91
CA LEU A 85 5.31 -32.63 -2.20
C LEU A 85 4.90 -34.06 -1.85
N CYS A 86 4.89 -34.97 -2.83
CA CYS A 86 4.52 -36.37 -2.60
C CYS A 86 5.44 -37.04 -1.57
N TRP A 87 6.74 -36.76 -1.64
CA TRP A 87 7.70 -37.25 -0.65
C TRP A 87 7.41 -36.67 0.74
N THR A 88 7.17 -35.36 0.84
CA THR A 88 6.92 -34.66 2.11
C THR A 88 5.66 -35.17 2.79
N LEU A 89 4.57 -35.30 2.04
CA LEU A 89 3.31 -35.81 2.58
C LEU A 89 3.45 -37.26 3.08
N ASN A 90 4.18 -38.13 2.36
CA ASN A 90 4.45 -39.49 2.82
C ASN A 90 5.35 -39.54 4.07
N ALA A 91 6.36 -38.68 4.14
CA ALA A 91 7.35 -38.67 5.23
C ALA A 91 6.83 -38.05 6.53
N ALA A 92 5.78 -37.21 6.46
CA ALA A 92 5.34 -36.40 7.59
C ALA A 92 4.74 -37.18 8.78
N GLY A 93 4.34 -38.44 8.57
CA GLY A 93 3.74 -39.29 9.61
C GLY A 93 2.36 -38.85 10.10
N LYS A 94 1.73 -37.88 9.42
CA LYS A 94 0.41 -37.29 9.75
C LYS A 94 -0.57 -37.44 8.60
N GLY A 95 -1.87 -37.31 8.88
CA GLY A 95 -2.91 -37.21 7.87
C GLY A 95 -2.98 -35.82 7.25
N PHE A 96 -3.42 -35.73 6.01
CA PHE A 96 -3.64 -34.46 5.32
C PHE A 96 -5.04 -34.44 4.69
N CYS A 97 -5.74 -33.32 4.87
CA CYS A 97 -6.96 -33.03 4.14
C CYS A 97 -6.74 -31.79 3.29
N ILE A 98 -6.80 -31.94 1.97
CA ILE A 98 -6.51 -30.87 1.01
C ILE A 98 -7.84 -30.33 0.48
N PHE A 99 -8.11 -29.05 0.72
CA PHE A 99 -9.24 -28.34 0.11
C PHE A 99 -8.76 -27.50 -1.07
N ILE A 100 -9.32 -27.75 -2.25
CA ILE A 100 -9.00 -27.02 -3.48
C ILE A 100 -10.28 -26.34 -3.99
N ASP A 101 -10.26 -25.02 -4.13
CA ASP A 101 -11.41 -24.25 -4.65
C ASP A 101 -11.15 -23.78 -6.08
N GLY A 102 -12.19 -23.84 -6.92
CA GLY A 102 -12.18 -23.29 -8.28
C GLY A 102 -11.39 -24.15 -9.27
N LEU A 103 -11.59 -25.46 -9.30
CA LEU A 103 -10.81 -26.35 -10.18
C LEU A 103 -10.94 -26.00 -11.68
N ASP A 104 -12.10 -25.47 -12.09
CA ASP A 104 -12.41 -24.93 -13.43
C ASP A 104 -11.64 -23.64 -13.77
N GLU A 105 -10.99 -23.02 -12.78
CA GLU A 105 -10.20 -21.81 -13.01
C GLU A 105 -8.76 -22.11 -13.47
N SER A 106 -8.36 -23.39 -13.56
CA SER A 106 -7.04 -23.83 -14.04
C SER A 106 -7.13 -24.60 -15.36
N HIS A 107 -6.65 -23.98 -16.44
CA HIS A 107 -6.61 -24.61 -17.78
C HIS A 107 -5.75 -25.87 -17.82
N GLU A 108 -4.63 -25.88 -17.09
CA GLU A 108 -3.73 -27.04 -17.00
C GLU A 108 -4.43 -28.25 -16.34
N ILE A 109 -5.24 -28.03 -15.31
CA ILE A 109 -6.02 -29.11 -14.68
C ILE A 109 -7.13 -29.58 -15.62
N GLU A 110 -7.84 -28.65 -16.27
CA GLU A 110 -8.88 -28.98 -17.25
C GLU A 110 -8.32 -29.88 -18.38
N GLU A 111 -7.18 -29.51 -18.96
CA GLU A 111 -6.47 -30.31 -19.97
C GLU A 111 -6.02 -31.68 -19.43
N GLN A 112 -5.46 -31.72 -18.22
CA GLN A 112 -5.05 -32.98 -17.57
C GLN A 112 -6.22 -33.95 -17.40
N LEU A 113 -7.40 -33.45 -17.06
CA LEU A 113 -8.61 -34.25 -16.87
C LEU A 113 -9.21 -34.70 -18.21
N TRP A 114 -9.15 -33.86 -19.25
CA TRP A 114 -9.63 -34.20 -20.59
C TRP A 114 -8.81 -35.29 -21.28
N ALA A 115 -7.53 -35.44 -20.93
CA ALA A 115 -6.64 -36.44 -21.51
C ALA A 115 -7.03 -37.91 -21.19
N HIS A 116 -8.10 -38.16 -20.41
CA HIS A 116 -8.70 -39.48 -20.08
C HIS A 116 -7.74 -40.54 -19.50
N ASN A 117 -6.51 -40.16 -19.14
CA ASN A 117 -5.52 -41.06 -18.58
C ASN A 117 -5.55 -40.95 -17.04
N ARG A 118 -6.57 -41.56 -16.42
CA ARG A 118 -6.65 -41.70 -14.95
C ARG A 118 -5.36 -42.37 -14.49
N ASN A 119 -4.47 -41.62 -13.83
CA ASN A 119 -3.12 -41.94 -13.30
C ASN A 119 -2.02 -40.93 -13.70
N SER A 120 -2.28 -39.96 -14.58
CA SER A 120 -1.25 -38.96 -14.95
C SER A 120 -1.42 -37.59 -14.29
N THR A 121 -2.57 -37.29 -13.70
CA THR A 121 -2.82 -35.94 -13.15
C THR A 121 -2.15 -35.75 -11.80
N VAL A 122 -1.91 -34.49 -11.42
CA VAL A 122 -1.38 -34.16 -10.09
C VAL A 122 -2.34 -34.61 -8.97
N LEU A 123 -3.65 -34.52 -9.21
CA LEU A 123 -4.67 -34.94 -8.26
C LEU A 123 -4.67 -36.45 -8.04
N ASP A 124 -4.53 -37.25 -9.11
CA ASP A 124 -4.45 -38.71 -9.01
C ASP A 124 -3.25 -39.13 -8.15
N LYS A 125 -2.11 -38.47 -8.33
CA LYS A 125 -0.89 -38.79 -7.56
C LYS A 125 -1.04 -38.46 -6.09
N LEU A 126 -1.71 -37.35 -5.75
CA LEU A 126 -2.01 -36.97 -4.38
C LEU A 126 -3.07 -37.87 -3.75
N GLU A 127 -4.11 -38.26 -4.48
CA GLU A 127 -5.17 -39.16 -4.00
C GLU A 127 -4.64 -40.57 -3.72
N ASN A 128 -3.65 -41.04 -4.49
CA ASN A 128 -3.00 -42.33 -4.28
C ASN A 128 -2.17 -42.40 -2.97
N LEU A 129 -1.97 -41.27 -2.28
CA LEU A 129 -1.30 -41.23 -0.98
C LEU A 129 -2.25 -41.66 0.14
N ARG A 130 -1.87 -42.71 0.90
CA ARG A 130 -2.73 -43.33 1.92
C ARG A 130 -3.17 -42.39 3.04
N ASN A 131 -2.41 -41.33 3.28
CA ASN A 131 -2.63 -40.36 4.34
C ASN A 131 -3.23 -39.04 3.83
N VAL A 132 -3.76 -39.00 2.60
CA VAL A 132 -4.33 -37.80 1.99
C VAL A 132 -5.81 -38.01 1.68
N LYS A 133 -6.61 -37.00 2.01
CA LYS A 133 -7.98 -36.82 1.48
C LYS A 133 -8.02 -35.52 0.71
N ILE A 134 -8.75 -35.49 -0.41
CA ILE A 134 -8.89 -34.30 -1.24
C ILE A 134 -10.38 -33.96 -1.34
N CYS A 135 -10.70 -32.70 -1.11
CA CYS A 135 -12.02 -32.12 -1.37
C CYS A 135 -11.84 -30.98 -2.37
N VAL A 136 -12.47 -31.10 -3.52
CA VAL A 136 -12.40 -30.08 -4.58
C VAL A 136 -13.77 -29.44 -4.77
N SER A 137 -13.80 -28.17 -5.17
CA SER A 137 -14.99 -27.51 -5.71
C SER A 137 -14.74 -27.00 -7.11
N SER A 138 -15.78 -27.07 -7.92
CA SER A 138 -15.79 -26.57 -9.29
C SER A 138 -17.22 -26.25 -9.74
N ARG A 139 -17.35 -25.54 -10.87
CA ARG A 139 -18.60 -25.46 -11.63
C ARG A 139 -18.98 -26.83 -12.21
N GLU A 140 -20.25 -26.99 -12.55
CA GLU A 140 -20.74 -28.21 -13.21
C GLU A 140 -20.28 -28.25 -14.67
N GLU A 141 -19.03 -28.67 -14.87
CA GLU A 141 -18.47 -28.98 -16.18
C GLU A 141 -18.39 -30.50 -16.36
N ASN A 142 -18.83 -30.99 -17.52
CA ASN A 142 -19.06 -32.41 -17.77
C ASN A 142 -17.83 -33.29 -17.46
N SER A 143 -16.61 -32.82 -17.75
CA SER A 143 -15.35 -33.55 -17.49
C SER A 143 -15.02 -33.70 -16.00
N LEU A 144 -15.45 -32.76 -15.17
CA LEU A 144 -15.19 -32.74 -13.73
C LEU A 144 -16.24 -33.55 -12.95
N CYS A 145 -17.48 -33.55 -13.43
CA CYS A 145 -18.54 -34.41 -12.91
C CYS A 145 -18.27 -35.90 -13.11
N ASP A 146 -17.42 -36.31 -14.05
CA ASP A 146 -17.06 -37.73 -14.22
C ASP A 146 -15.82 -38.14 -13.40
N TYR A 147 -15.08 -37.16 -12.86
CA TYR A 147 -13.83 -37.39 -12.13
C TYR A 147 -14.06 -37.75 -10.66
N ALA A 148 -14.94 -37.03 -9.96
CA ALA A 148 -15.09 -37.16 -8.50
C ALA A 148 -15.96 -38.36 -8.08
N GLY A 149 -15.48 -39.16 -7.12
CA GLY A 149 -16.22 -40.32 -6.60
C GLY A 149 -17.45 -39.98 -5.75
N PHE A 150 -17.37 -38.93 -4.93
CA PHE A 150 -18.51 -38.40 -4.15
C PHE A 150 -18.73 -36.93 -4.50
N GLN A 151 -19.98 -36.56 -4.76
CA GLN A 151 -20.34 -35.22 -5.22
C GLN A 151 -21.46 -34.64 -4.39
N LEU A 152 -21.33 -33.35 -4.08
CA LEU A 152 -22.36 -32.56 -3.42
C LEU A 152 -22.68 -31.36 -4.30
N ARG A 153 -23.90 -31.32 -4.83
CA ARG A 153 -24.40 -30.20 -5.64
C ARG A 153 -24.93 -29.12 -4.73
N ILE A 154 -24.12 -28.09 -4.48
CA ILE A 154 -24.45 -27.00 -3.56
C ILE A 154 -25.79 -26.34 -3.90
N HIS A 155 -26.12 -26.24 -5.19
CA HIS A 155 -27.37 -25.62 -5.64
C HIS A 155 -28.64 -26.32 -5.15
N GLU A 156 -28.56 -27.62 -4.82
CA GLU A 156 -29.69 -28.38 -4.26
C GLU A 156 -29.95 -27.99 -2.78
N PHE A 157 -28.90 -27.56 -2.06
CA PHE A 157 -28.97 -27.22 -0.64
C PHE A 157 -29.30 -25.74 -0.39
N THR A 158 -29.05 -24.84 -1.35
CA THR A 158 -29.32 -23.40 -1.22
C THR A 158 -30.78 -23.02 -1.52
N LYS A 159 -31.60 -23.96 -1.99
CA LYS A 159 -32.99 -23.70 -2.43
C LYS A 159 -33.86 -23.06 -1.34
N ASN A 160 -33.79 -23.57 -0.11
CA ASN A 160 -34.58 -23.02 1.00
C ASN A 160 -34.11 -21.63 1.41
N ASP A 161 -32.80 -21.40 1.43
CA ASP A 161 -32.25 -20.08 1.78
C ASP A 161 -32.62 -19.03 0.72
N ILE A 162 -32.59 -19.41 -0.56
CA ILE A 162 -33.06 -18.57 -1.67
C ILE A 162 -34.54 -18.25 -1.54
N HIS A 163 -35.36 -19.25 -1.20
CA HIS A 163 -36.79 -19.06 -0.97
C HIS A 163 -37.04 -18.04 0.15
N HIS A 164 -36.40 -18.23 1.30
CA HIS A 164 -36.50 -17.31 2.43
C HIS A 164 -36.04 -15.90 2.08
N PHE A 165 -34.86 -15.77 1.47
CA PHE A 165 -34.33 -14.47 1.03
C PHE A 165 -35.30 -13.74 0.09
N THR A 166 -35.78 -14.45 -0.94
CA THR A 166 -36.72 -13.90 -1.93
C THR A 166 -38.01 -13.45 -1.26
N ASN A 167 -38.58 -14.27 -0.37
CA ASN A 167 -39.81 -13.94 0.34
C ASN A 167 -39.62 -12.69 1.22
N SER A 168 -38.52 -12.60 1.97
CA SER A 168 -38.21 -11.44 2.81
C SER A 168 -38.03 -10.15 2.00
N CYS A 169 -37.42 -10.23 0.81
CA CYS A 169 -37.26 -9.05 -0.05
C CYS A 169 -38.59 -8.56 -0.67
N LEU A 170 -39.55 -9.46 -0.87
CA LEU A 170 -40.88 -9.14 -1.39
C LEU A 170 -41.88 -8.83 -0.26
N GLU A 171 -41.46 -8.93 0.99
CA GLU A 171 -42.25 -8.53 2.15
C GLU A 171 -42.54 -7.03 2.14
N GLY A 172 -43.79 -6.65 2.42
CA GLY A 172 -44.23 -5.25 2.40
C GLY A 172 -44.62 -4.71 1.02
N LEU A 173 -44.61 -5.53 -0.04
CA LEU A 173 -45.27 -5.18 -1.30
C LEU A 173 -46.76 -5.57 -1.27
N ASP A 174 -47.61 -4.72 -1.85
CA ASP A 174 -49.07 -4.89 -1.86
C ASP A 174 -49.55 -5.92 -2.90
N PHE A 175 -49.21 -7.19 -2.69
CA PHE A 175 -49.76 -8.29 -3.50
C PHE A 175 -51.27 -8.43 -3.27
N ALA A 176 -52.02 -8.73 -4.33
CA ALA A 176 -53.47 -8.94 -4.24
C ALA A 176 -53.84 -10.14 -3.35
N SER A 177 -52.97 -11.16 -3.31
CA SER A 177 -53.10 -12.31 -2.43
C SER A 177 -51.74 -12.86 -2.00
N GLU A 178 -51.71 -13.55 -0.86
CA GLU A 178 -50.53 -14.27 -0.38
C GLU A 178 -50.12 -15.39 -1.36
N SER A 179 -51.09 -15.98 -2.06
CA SER A 179 -50.83 -16.99 -3.10
C SER A 179 -50.04 -16.42 -4.28
N ASP A 180 -50.31 -15.18 -4.68
CA ASP A 180 -49.57 -14.53 -5.77
C ASP A 180 -48.12 -14.29 -5.41
N ARG A 181 -47.88 -13.80 -4.18
CA ARG A 181 -46.53 -13.65 -3.64
C ARG A 181 -45.80 -14.98 -3.61
N THR A 182 -46.44 -16.00 -3.05
CA THR A 182 -45.88 -17.36 -2.96
C THR A 182 -45.51 -17.91 -4.34
N ARG A 183 -46.36 -17.66 -5.36
CA ARG A 183 -46.09 -18.09 -6.73
C ARG A 183 -44.87 -17.39 -7.31
N VAL A 184 -44.75 -16.07 -7.19
CA VAL A 184 -43.56 -15.33 -7.65
C VAL A 184 -42.29 -15.81 -6.93
N VAL A 185 -42.35 -16.01 -5.61
CA VAL A 185 -41.24 -16.55 -4.81
C VAL A 185 -40.83 -17.94 -5.30
N SER A 186 -41.80 -18.82 -5.54
CA SER A 186 -41.55 -20.18 -6.05
C SER A 186 -40.87 -20.16 -7.41
N GLU A 187 -41.32 -19.32 -8.33
CA GLU A 187 -40.73 -19.20 -9.68
C GLU A 187 -39.29 -18.70 -9.63
N ILE A 188 -39.01 -17.66 -8.85
CA ILE A 188 -37.64 -17.15 -8.65
C ILE A 188 -36.75 -18.24 -8.03
N THR A 189 -37.25 -18.91 -7.00
CA THR A 189 -36.50 -19.98 -6.30
C THR A 189 -36.17 -21.13 -7.24
N SER A 190 -37.13 -21.56 -8.07
CA SER A 190 -36.94 -22.68 -9.00
C SER A 190 -35.95 -22.33 -10.11
N ARG A 191 -35.97 -21.10 -10.61
CA ARG A 191 -35.10 -20.66 -11.72
C ARG A 191 -33.72 -20.23 -11.29
N ALA A 192 -33.49 -20.00 -10.00
CA ALA A 192 -32.21 -19.53 -9.50
C ALA A 192 -31.06 -20.53 -9.73
N GLU A 193 -31.36 -21.84 -9.86
CA GLU A 193 -30.35 -22.90 -10.00
C GLU A 193 -29.23 -22.77 -8.94
N GLY A 194 -29.60 -22.34 -7.74
CA GLY A 194 -28.69 -22.11 -6.60
C GLY A 194 -27.84 -20.82 -6.65
N VAL A 195 -27.97 -19.98 -7.68
CA VAL A 195 -27.15 -18.78 -7.87
C VAL A 195 -27.76 -17.57 -7.15
N PHE A 196 -27.31 -17.31 -5.92
CA PHE A 196 -27.77 -16.15 -5.11
C PHE A 196 -27.63 -14.80 -5.82
N LEU A 197 -26.55 -14.59 -6.58
CA LEU A 197 -26.38 -13.34 -7.33
C LEU A 197 -27.50 -13.12 -8.34
N TRP A 198 -27.91 -14.18 -9.04
CA TRP A 198 -29.03 -14.12 -9.97
C TRP A 198 -30.32 -13.71 -9.24
N VAL A 199 -30.58 -14.31 -8.08
CA VAL A 199 -31.75 -14.00 -7.24
C VAL A 199 -31.76 -12.53 -6.84
N VAL A 200 -30.65 -11.99 -6.33
CA VAL A 200 -30.54 -10.58 -5.95
C VAL A 200 -30.88 -9.65 -7.12
N MET A 201 -30.36 -9.96 -8.32
CA MET A 201 -30.59 -9.15 -9.52
C MET A 201 -32.05 -9.25 -10.01
N VAL A 202 -32.62 -10.46 -9.99
CA VAL A 202 -34.00 -10.71 -10.41
C VAL A 202 -34.99 -10.10 -9.44
N VAL A 203 -34.81 -10.27 -8.13
CA VAL A 203 -35.67 -9.67 -7.11
C VAL A 203 -35.67 -8.15 -7.21
N LYS A 204 -34.50 -7.50 -7.38
CA LYS A 204 -34.42 -6.05 -7.62
C LYS A 204 -35.24 -5.64 -8.86
N ASN A 205 -35.15 -6.41 -9.95
CA ASN A 205 -35.93 -6.14 -11.16
C ASN A 205 -37.42 -6.35 -10.93
N VAL A 206 -37.82 -7.45 -10.29
CA VAL A 206 -39.21 -7.77 -9.96
C VAL A 206 -39.82 -6.68 -9.06
N ILE A 207 -39.12 -6.22 -8.03
CA ILE A 207 -39.56 -5.10 -7.19
C ILE A 207 -39.77 -3.83 -8.02
N ARG A 208 -38.82 -3.51 -8.92
CA ARG A 208 -38.95 -2.34 -9.83
C ARG A 208 -40.14 -2.50 -10.77
N ALA A 209 -40.34 -3.68 -11.33
CA ALA A 209 -41.44 -4.01 -12.22
C ALA A 209 -42.79 -3.91 -11.52
N PHE A 210 -42.89 -4.48 -10.31
CA PHE A 210 -44.07 -4.46 -9.46
C PHE A 210 -44.56 -3.04 -9.17
N ARG A 211 -43.62 -2.11 -8.92
CA ARG A 211 -43.93 -0.69 -8.69
C ARG A 211 -44.50 0.03 -9.92
N ILE A 212 -44.27 -0.48 -11.12
CA ILE A 212 -44.78 0.07 -12.38
C ILE A 212 -46.11 -0.61 -12.74
N ASN A 213 -46.16 -1.93 -12.62
CA ASN A 213 -47.32 -2.76 -12.91
C ASN A 213 -47.33 -3.96 -11.96
N ASN A 214 -48.41 -4.15 -11.20
CA ASN A 214 -48.57 -5.23 -10.22
C ASN A 214 -49.21 -6.50 -10.81
N ASP A 215 -49.30 -6.61 -12.14
CA ASP A 215 -49.74 -7.82 -12.84
C ASP A 215 -48.76 -8.99 -12.61
N ILE A 216 -49.25 -10.01 -11.90
CA ILE A 216 -48.48 -11.18 -11.47
C ILE A 216 -48.05 -12.05 -12.66
N GLU A 217 -48.90 -12.20 -13.68
CA GLU A 217 -48.53 -13.01 -14.86
C GLU A 217 -47.39 -12.36 -15.63
N LEU A 218 -47.42 -11.03 -15.75
CA LEU A 218 -46.32 -10.28 -16.37
C LEU A 218 -45.01 -10.38 -15.56
N LEU A 219 -45.09 -10.41 -14.22
CA LEU A 219 -43.91 -10.61 -13.37
C LEU A 219 -43.33 -12.02 -13.53
N ILE A 220 -44.18 -13.04 -13.56
CA ILE A 220 -43.77 -14.43 -13.80
C ILE A 220 -43.16 -14.57 -15.20
N GLU A 221 -43.79 -13.98 -16.22
CA GLU A 221 -43.27 -13.95 -17.58
C GLU A 221 -41.87 -13.32 -17.62
N ARG A 222 -41.65 -12.21 -16.91
CA ARG A 222 -40.32 -11.58 -16.80
C ARG A 222 -39.29 -12.48 -16.13
N VAL A 223 -39.68 -13.19 -15.07
CA VAL A 223 -38.81 -14.17 -14.40
C VAL A 223 -38.44 -15.29 -15.37
N HIS A 224 -39.40 -15.78 -16.16
CA HIS A 224 -39.16 -16.83 -17.16
C HIS A 224 -38.28 -16.38 -18.33
N HIS A 225 -38.38 -15.12 -18.75
CA HIS A 225 -37.52 -14.57 -19.80
C HIS A 225 -36.13 -14.16 -19.30
N THR A 226 -35.88 -14.19 -18.00
CA THR A 226 -34.56 -13.84 -17.46
C THR A 226 -33.60 -15.05 -17.60
N PRO A 227 -32.44 -14.89 -18.26
CA PRO A 227 -31.47 -15.99 -18.44
C PRO A 227 -30.88 -16.43 -17.09
N THR A 228 -30.76 -17.74 -16.84
CA THR A 228 -30.19 -18.29 -15.60
C THR A 228 -28.67 -18.21 -15.56
N ASN A 229 -28.01 -18.31 -16.72
CA ASN A 229 -26.57 -18.11 -16.85
C ASN A 229 -26.18 -16.64 -16.63
N LEU A 230 -25.21 -16.37 -15.74
CA LEU A 230 -24.80 -15.01 -15.39
C LEU A 230 -24.23 -14.20 -16.57
N LYS A 231 -23.45 -14.79 -17.47
CA LYS A 231 -22.92 -14.07 -18.64
C LYS A 231 -24.05 -13.64 -19.58
N GLN A 232 -25.01 -14.55 -19.82
CA GLN A 232 -26.22 -14.23 -20.59
C GLN A 232 -27.12 -13.24 -19.86
N LEU A 233 -27.19 -13.29 -18.52
CA LEU A 233 -27.92 -12.30 -17.72
C LEU A 233 -27.34 -10.90 -17.91
N PHE A 234 -26.02 -10.73 -17.84
CA PHE A 234 -25.37 -9.43 -18.04
C PHE A 234 -25.55 -8.92 -19.48
N GLN A 235 -25.45 -9.81 -20.47
CA GLN A 235 -25.82 -9.49 -21.85
C GLN A 235 -27.27 -9.02 -21.94
N HIS A 236 -28.20 -9.76 -21.37
CA HIS A 236 -29.62 -9.43 -21.38
C HIS A 236 -29.91 -8.12 -20.62
N MET A 237 -29.19 -7.83 -19.54
CA MET A 237 -29.27 -6.54 -18.84
C MET A 237 -28.84 -5.38 -19.74
N TRP A 238 -27.81 -5.57 -20.55
CA TRP A 238 -27.39 -4.58 -21.54
C TRP A 238 -28.41 -4.44 -22.68
N GLU A 239 -28.90 -5.55 -23.23
CA GLU A 239 -29.86 -5.54 -24.35
C GLU A 239 -31.21 -4.90 -23.99
N ARG A 240 -31.57 -4.83 -22.70
CA ARG A 240 -32.75 -4.10 -22.20
C ARG A 240 -32.73 -2.60 -22.47
N CYS A 241 -31.61 -2.03 -22.91
CA CYS A 241 -31.59 -0.66 -23.41
C CYS A 241 -32.50 -0.46 -24.64
N GLY A 242 -32.86 -1.54 -25.35
CA GLY A 242 -33.64 -1.45 -26.59
C GLY A 242 -32.92 -0.60 -27.63
N ASP A 243 -33.67 0.20 -28.38
CA ASP A 243 -33.16 1.08 -29.44
C ASP A 243 -32.10 2.08 -28.91
N ASP A 244 -32.19 2.52 -27.66
CA ASP A 244 -31.20 3.41 -27.05
C ASP A 244 -29.82 2.74 -26.96
N GLY A 245 -29.80 1.42 -26.77
CA GLY A 245 -28.57 0.62 -26.71
C GLY A 245 -27.85 0.51 -28.06
N ASP A 246 -28.52 0.86 -29.16
CA ASP A 246 -27.93 0.92 -30.50
C ASP A 246 -27.43 2.31 -30.89
N LEU A 247 -27.79 3.35 -30.12
CA LEU A 247 -27.24 4.69 -30.30
C LEU A 247 -25.75 4.71 -29.97
N GLU A 248 -24.94 5.15 -30.93
CA GLU A 248 -23.48 5.22 -30.81
C GLU A 248 -23.04 6.06 -29.60
N SER A 249 -23.70 7.20 -29.36
CA SER A 249 -23.41 8.09 -28.22
C SER A 249 -23.70 7.44 -26.87
N TYR A 250 -24.76 6.62 -26.80
CA TYR A 250 -25.14 5.88 -25.59
C TYR A 250 -24.12 4.77 -25.31
N ARG A 251 -23.79 3.96 -26.32
CA ARG A 251 -22.75 2.92 -26.25
C ARG A 251 -21.40 3.50 -25.84
N ALA A 252 -20.96 4.57 -26.49
CA ALA A 252 -19.70 5.22 -26.18
C ALA A 252 -19.67 5.74 -24.73
N THR A 253 -20.79 6.24 -24.21
CA THR A 253 -20.87 6.73 -22.83
C THR A 253 -20.81 5.60 -21.81
N ALA A 254 -21.56 4.51 -22.03
CA ALA A 254 -21.46 3.31 -21.20
C ALA A 254 -20.04 2.74 -21.20
N SER A 255 -19.45 2.65 -22.40
CA SER A 255 -18.10 2.18 -22.64
C SER A 255 -17.06 2.93 -21.82
N ARG A 256 -17.15 4.27 -21.72
CA ARG A 256 -16.24 5.05 -20.88
C ARG A 256 -16.32 4.64 -19.42
N TYR A 257 -17.52 4.53 -18.84
CA TYR A 257 -17.68 4.12 -17.45
C TYR A 257 -17.21 2.68 -17.19
N PHE A 258 -17.51 1.74 -18.10
CA PHE A 258 -17.05 0.36 -17.99
C PHE A 258 -15.53 0.26 -18.06
N ASN A 259 -14.89 0.97 -18.99
CA ASN A 259 -13.43 1.00 -19.10
C ASN A 259 -12.77 1.53 -17.82
N LEU A 260 -13.30 2.61 -17.23
CA LEU A 260 -12.82 3.15 -15.96
C LEU A 260 -12.99 2.13 -14.81
N ALA A 261 -14.11 1.43 -14.76
CA ALA A 261 -14.37 0.38 -13.77
C ALA A 261 -13.44 -0.83 -13.90
N VAL A 262 -13.21 -1.30 -15.13
CA VAL A 262 -12.25 -2.40 -15.40
C VAL A 262 -10.84 -1.98 -15.00
N ALA A 263 -10.40 -0.78 -15.38
CA ALA A 263 -9.09 -0.27 -15.02
C ALA A 263 -8.93 -0.16 -13.50
N PHE A 264 -9.90 0.45 -12.80
CA PHE A 264 -9.85 0.59 -11.35
C PHE A 264 -9.77 -0.77 -10.63
N GLN A 265 -10.56 -1.77 -11.05
CA GLN A 265 -10.57 -3.08 -10.41
C GLN A 265 -9.24 -3.82 -10.53
N LYS A 266 -8.53 -3.69 -11.67
CA LYS A 266 -7.23 -4.33 -11.88
C LYS A 266 -6.14 -3.84 -10.91
N HIS A 267 -6.28 -2.63 -10.37
CA HIS A 267 -5.23 -1.98 -9.56
C HIS A 267 -5.67 -1.65 -8.11
N SER A 268 -6.79 -2.20 -7.63
CA SER A 268 -7.61 -1.73 -6.50
C SER A 268 -6.96 -1.45 -5.11
N LEU A 269 -5.68 -1.75 -4.85
CA LEU A 269 -5.06 -1.54 -3.53
C LEU A 269 -4.38 -0.16 -3.37
N SER A 270 -3.73 0.37 -4.40
CA SER A 270 -3.04 1.68 -4.32
C SER A 270 -3.92 2.88 -4.70
N PHE A 271 -5.16 2.63 -5.16
CA PHE A 271 -5.96 3.57 -5.98
C PHE A 271 -7.28 4.03 -5.39
N HIS A 272 -7.57 3.71 -4.13
CA HIS A 272 -8.91 3.82 -3.57
C HIS A 272 -9.62 5.18 -3.79
N ARG A 273 -8.87 6.30 -3.91
CA ARG A 273 -9.42 7.65 -4.18
C ARG A 273 -9.97 7.83 -5.61
N VAL A 274 -9.33 7.23 -6.62
CA VAL A 274 -9.71 7.41 -8.04
C VAL A 274 -10.94 6.58 -8.43
N GLY A 275 -11.37 5.65 -7.58
CA GLY A 275 -12.63 4.91 -7.73
C GLY A 275 -13.89 5.72 -7.40
N SER A 276 -13.75 6.97 -6.96
CA SER A 276 -14.89 7.81 -6.56
C SER A 276 -15.71 8.31 -7.75
N LEU A 277 -17.00 8.57 -7.52
CA LEU A 277 -17.91 9.15 -8.52
C LEU A 277 -17.41 10.52 -9.01
N LEU A 278 -16.76 11.30 -8.14
CA LEU A 278 -16.08 12.54 -8.53
C LEU A 278 -15.02 12.29 -9.63
N CYS A 279 -14.15 11.31 -9.41
CA CYS A 279 -13.12 10.95 -10.39
C CYS A 279 -13.73 10.40 -11.68
N TYR A 280 -14.80 9.60 -11.60
CA TYR A 280 -15.49 9.09 -12.80
C TYR A 280 -16.15 10.20 -13.60
N ALA A 281 -16.76 11.19 -12.95
CA ALA A 281 -17.35 12.35 -13.62
C ALA A 281 -16.32 13.22 -14.35
N ILE A 282 -15.06 13.17 -13.89
CA ILE A 282 -13.93 13.83 -14.55
C ILE A 282 -13.40 12.96 -15.70
N ALA A 283 -13.05 11.71 -15.40
CA ALA A 283 -12.35 10.81 -16.32
C ALA A 283 -13.21 10.36 -17.52
N ALA A 284 -14.54 10.29 -17.36
CA ALA A 284 -15.47 9.91 -18.42
C ALA A 284 -15.70 10.98 -19.50
N ASP A 285 -14.85 12.00 -19.56
CA ASP A 285 -14.88 13.03 -20.59
C ASP A 285 -14.72 12.42 -21.99
N ASN A 286 -15.51 12.89 -22.97
CA ASN A 286 -15.50 12.36 -24.33
C ASN A 286 -14.42 12.96 -25.23
N ARG A 287 -13.69 13.98 -24.78
CA ARG A 287 -12.59 14.61 -25.52
C ARG A 287 -11.30 13.78 -25.41
N PRO A 288 -10.34 13.95 -26.33
CA PRO A 288 -9.00 13.39 -26.18
C PRO A 288 -8.36 13.75 -24.83
N LEU A 289 -7.46 12.91 -24.33
CA LEU A 289 -6.85 13.08 -23.01
C LEU A 289 -6.14 14.45 -22.85
N ASP A 290 -5.38 14.88 -23.86
CA ASP A 290 -4.67 16.16 -23.83
C ASP A 290 -5.66 17.35 -23.75
N ASP A 291 -6.71 17.34 -24.58
CA ASP A 291 -7.79 18.34 -24.56
C ASP A 291 -8.57 18.35 -23.24
N MET A 292 -8.72 17.18 -22.60
CA MET A 292 -9.33 17.06 -21.29
C MET A 292 -8.46 17.80 -20.28
N VAL A 293 -7.17 17.44 -20.18
CA VAL A 293 -6.21 18.05 -19.27
C VAL A 293 -6.17 19.58 -19.42
N GLU A 294 -6.03 20.10 -20.64
CA GLU A 294 -5.91 21.54 -20.88
C GLU A 294 -7.12 22.33 -20.34
N ARG A 295 -8.34 21.83 -20.52
CA ARG A 295 -9.54 22.56 -20.06
C ARG A 295 -9.84 22.40 -18.58
N GLU A 296 -9.32 21.35 -17.94
CA GLU A 296 -9.52 21.16 -16.50
C GLU A 296 -8.67 22.13 -15.67
N GLN A 297 -7.70 22.81 -16.31
CA GLN A 297 -6.94 23.90 -15.73
C GLN A 297 -7.83 25.00 -15.11
N GLU A 298 -9.00 25.25 -15.71
CA GLU A 298 -9.94 26.32 -15.33
C GLU A 298 -11.26 25.81 -14.73
N VAL A 299 -11.38 24.51 -14.43
CA VAL A 299 -12.67 23.96 -13.98
C VAL A 299 -13.06 24.50 -12.59
N THR A 300 -14.33 24.83 -12.39
CA THR A 300 -14.84 25.30 -11.08
C THR A 300 -15.52 24.16 -10.32
N LEU A 301 -15.58 24.27 -8.99
CA LEU A 301 -16.31 23.32 -8.13
C LEU A 301 -17.78 23.18 -8.54
N GLN A 302 -18.43 24.28 -8.95
CA GLN A 302 -19.82 24.26 -9.43
C GLN A 302 -19.99 23.44 -10.71
N LYS A 303 -19.04 23.55 -11.65
CA LYS A 303 -19.07 22.78 -12.90
C LYS A 303 -18.82 21.30 -12.65
N LEU A 304 -17.90 20.96 -11.74
CA LEU A 304 -17.69 19.59 -11.31
C LEU A 304 -18.89 19.00 -10.58
N HIS A 305 -19.55 19.76 -9.71
CA HIS A 305 -20.78 19.33 -9.05
C HIS A 305 -21.85 18.97 -10.07
N SER A 306 -22.03 19.81 -11.08
CA SER A 306 -22.97 19.56 -12.18
C SER A 306 -22.62 18.29 -12.96
N ARG A 307 -21.33 18.06 -13.24
CA ARG A 307 -20.85 16.82 -13.88
C ARG A 307 -21.07 15.59 -13.02
N CYS A 308 -20.86 15.67 -11.71
CA CYS A 308 -21.09 14.56 -10.79
C CYS A 308 -22.58 14.15 -10.76
N LEU A 309 -23.50 15.13 -10.77
CA LEU A 309 -24.93 14.87 -10.88
C LEU A 309 -25.30 14.17 -12.20
N ILE A 310 -24.70 14.61 -13.31
CA ILE A 310 -24.88 13.98 -14.62
C ILE A 310 -24.33 12.56 -14.61
N ALA A 311 -23.09 12.37 -14.16
CA ALA A 311 -22.44 11.06 -14.10
C ALA A 311 -23.19 10.09 -13.19
N GLU A 312 -23.71 10.54 -12.04
CA GLU A 312 -24.56 9.71 -11.18
C GLU A 312 -25.81 9.22 -11.92
N LYS A 313 -26.48 10.11 -12.64
CA LYS A 313 -27.66 9.76 -13.44
C LYS A 313 -27.30 8.82 -14.58
N GLU A 314 -26.22 9.11 -15.31
CA GLU A 314 -25.73 8.31 -16.42
C GLU A 314 -25.33 6.90 -15.97
N ILE A 315 -24.56 6.75 -14.89
CA ILE A 315 -24.20 5.42 -14.37
C ILE A 315 -25.45 4.62 -14.03
N ARG A 316 -26.44 5.24 -13.38
CA ARG A 316 -27.69 4.54 -13.00
C ARG A 316 -28.57 4.16 -14.19
N VAL A 317 -28.59 4.98 -15.24
CA VAL A 317 -29.46 4.78 -16.42
C VAL A 317 -28.75 3.99 -17.51
N ILE A 318 -27.56 4.45 -17.90
CA ILE A 318 -26.80 3.96 -19.06
C ILE A 318 -26.12 2.62 -18.76
N CYS A 319 -25.58 2.42 -17.55
CA CYS A 319 -24.87 1.19 -17.22
C CYS A 319 -25.81 0.03 -16.81
N ASN A 320 -27.13 0.27 -16.79
CA ASN A 320 -28.18 -0.76 -16.62
C ASN A 320 -27.99 -1.72 -15.42
N GLY A 321 -27.42 -1.20 -14.32
CA GLY A 321 -27.18 -1.97 -13.11
C GLY A 321 -25.98 -2.92 -13.18
N LEU A 322 -25.15 -2.83 -14.23
CA LEU A 322 -23.84 -3.48 -14.28
C LEU A 322 -22.82 -2.75 -13.40
N LEU A 323 -22.98 -1.43 -13.26
CA LEU A 323 -22.28 -0.60 -12.28
C LEU A 323 -23.23 -0.14 -11.17
N GLU A 324 -22.70 -0.03 -9.96
CA GLU A 324 -23.39 0.50 -8.79
C GLU A 324 -22.57 1.58 -8.09
N LEU A 325 -23.28 2.40 -7.30
CA LEU A 325 -22.71 3.44 -6.46
C LEU A 325 -22.87 3.04 -5.01
N ILE A 326 -21.75 2.96 -4.27
CA ILE A 326 -21.73 2.61 -2.86
C ILE A 326 -21.13 3.75 -2.05
N ASP A 327 -21.82 4.11 -0.97
CA ASP A 327 -21.31 5.06 0.01
C ASP A 327 -20.20 4.41 0.84
N ILE A 328 -19.07 5.10 0.98
CA ILE A 328 -17.92 4.64 1.75
C ILE A 328 -17.81 5.49 3.02
N ASP A 329 -18.34 4.96 4.13
CA ASP A 329 -18.47 5.69 5.40
C ASP A 329 -17.14 6.01 6.09
N TRP A 330 -16.09 5.21 5.88
CA TRP A 330 -14.76 5.48 6.44
C TRP A 330 -14.00 6.57 5.67
N TYR A 331 -14.53 7.02 4.52
CA TYR A 331 -13.96 8.04 3.67
C TYR A 331 -14.56 9.43 3.97
N ARG A 332 -14.49 9.87 5.22
CA ARG A 332 -14.59 11.32 5.50
C ARG A 332 -13.25 11.93 5.11
N SER A 333 -13.15 12.40 3.87
CA SER A 333 -11.96 13.08 3.38
C SER A 333 -11.65 14.26 4.31
N SER A 334 -10.47 14.26 4.92
CA SER A 334 -9.92 15.40 5.65
C SER A 334 -9.54 16.56 4.72
N GLU A 335 -9.62 16.36 3.40
CA GLU A 335 -9.36 17.34 2.35
C GLU A 335 -10.32 18.55 2.46
N GLN A 336 -9.75 19.74 2.67
CA GLN A 336 -10.47 21.01 2.60
C GLN A 336 -10.65 21.42 1.14
N GLY A 337 -11.77 22.07 0.82
CA GLY A 337 -12.07 22.60 -0.53
C GLY A 337 -13.03 21.75 -1.36
N LEU A 338 -13.29 20.49 -0.96
CA LEU A 338 -14.28 19.61 -1.60
C LEU A 338 -15.57 19.45 -0.76
N GLU A 339 -15.88 20.35 0.17
CA GLU A 339 -17.06 20.21 1.04
C GLU A 339 -18.36 20.07 0.24
N SER A 340 -18.47 20.82 -0.86
CA SER A 340 -19.61 20.75 -1.79
C SER A 340 -19.62 19.47 -2.66
N LEU A 341 -18.49 18.78 -2.77
CA LEU A 341 -18.32 17.57 -3.58
C LEU A 341 -18.12 16.30 -2.72
N GLY A 342 -18.10 16.42 -1.41
CA GLY A 342 -17.77 15.35 -0.47
C GLY A 342 -18.66 14.13 -0.63
N THR A 343 -19.96 14.34 -0.86
CA THR A 343 -20.92 13.25 -1.13
C THR A 343 -20.57 12.43 -2.37
N PHE A 344 -20.05 13.07 -3.43
CA PHE A 344 -19.61 12.37 -4.63
C PHE A 344 -18.22 11.74 -4.47
N ALA A 345 -17.34 12.38 -3.69
CA ALA A 345 -16.02 11.84 -3.37
C ALA A 345 -16.10 10.58 -2.48
N SER A 346 -17.12 10.47 -1.63
CA SER A 346 -17.36 9.31 -0.75
C SER A 346 -18.21 8.21 -1.41
N LYS A 347 -18.73 8.42 -2.63
CA LYS A 347 -19.40 7.37 -3.42
C LYS A 347 -18.40 6.68 -4.32
N ARG A 348 -18.27 5.37 -4.23
CA ARG A 348 -17.44 4.56 -5.14
C ARG A 348 -18.28 3.97 -6.26
N VAL A 349 -17.75 4.04 -7.47
CA VAL A 349 -18.26 3.32 -8.62
C VAL A 349 -17.61 1.94 -8.66
N GLN A 350 -18.40 0.88 -8.73
CA GLN A 350 -17.89 -0.48 -8.88
C GLN A 350 -18.86 -1.34 -9.69
N PHE A 351 -18.39 -2.48 -10.16
CA PHE A 351 -19.29 -3.50 -10.69
C PHE A 351 -20.22 -4.02 -9.59
N VAL A 352 -21.48 -4.27 -9.96
CA VAL A 352 -22.49 -4.87 -9.06
C VAL A 352 -22.04 -6.21 -8.46
N HIS A 353 -21.14 -6.90 -9.18
CA HIS A 353 -20.47 -8.09 -8.70
C HIS A 353 -19.21 -8.36 -9.52
N ARG A 354 -18.25 -9.11 -8.96
CA ARG A 354 -17.03 -9.53 -9.69
C ARG A 354 -17.33 -10.19 -11.04
N CYS A 355 -18.39 -11.01 -11.11
CA CYS A 355 -18.77 -11.71 -12.35
C CYS A 355 -19.24 -10.77 -13.47
N ALA A 356 -19.72 -9.57 -13.13
CA ALA A 356 -20.02 -8.56 -14.13
C ALA A 356 -18.73 -8.00 -14.75
N ALA A 357 -17.66 -7.87 -13.96
CA ALA A 357 -16.34 -7.52 -14.49
C ALA A 357 -15.76 -8.63 -15.36
N ASP A 358 -15.87 -9.89 -14.92
CA ASP A 358 -15.44 -11.06 -15.71
C ASP A 358 -16.17 -11.12 -17.06
N PHE A 359 -17.45 -10.74 -17.11
CA PHE A 359 -18.18 -10.61 -18.38
C PHE A 359 -17.51 -9.65 -19.37
N PHE A 360 -16.96 -8.52 -18.91
CA PHE A 360 -16.26 -7.57 -19.78
C PHE A 360 -14.90 -8.08 -20.26
N ASN A 361 -14.20 -8.88 -19.45
CA ASN A 361 -12.89 -9.44 -19.81
C ASN A 361 -12.99 -10.73 -20.65
N ASP A 362 -14.00 -11.56 -20.41
CA ASP A 362 -14.06 -12.93 -20.94
C ASP A 362 -15.00 -13.11 -22.14
N THR A 363 -15.77 -12.10 -22.53
CA THR A 363 -16.79 -12.24 -23.58
C THR A 363 -16.56 -11.30 -24.75
N THR A 364 -16.92 -11.76 -25.95
CA THR A 364 -16.84 -10.96 -27.18
C THR A 364 -17.80 -9.77 -27.15
N LEU A 365 -18.95 -9.89 -26.48
CA LEU A 365 -19.84 -8.76 -26.27
C LEU A 365 -19.23 -7.75 -25.30
N GLY A 366 -18.71 -8.21 -24.16
CA GLY A 366 -18.00 -7.38 -23.19
C GLY A 366 -16.87 -6.57 -23.83
N ALA A 367 -16.00 -7.23 -24.60
CA ALA A 367 -14.93 -6.57 -25.34
C ALA A 367 -15.45 -5.51 -26.33
N ARG A 368 -16.48 -5.83 -27.13
CA ARG A 368 -17.11 -4.85 -28.04
C ARG A 368 -17.72 -3.65 -27.31
N LEU A 369 -18.27 -3.86 -26.11
CA LEU A 369 -18.81 -2.78 -25.28
C LEU A 369 -17.71 -1.88 -24.72
N LEU A 370 -16.52 -2.41 -24.44
CA LEU A 370 -15.35 -1.62 -24.04
C LEU A 370 -14.73 -0.86 -25.22
N ASP A 371 -14.77 -1.42 -26.43
CA ASP A 371 -14.19 -0.78 -27.61
C ASP A 371 -15.03 0.40 -28.14
N ALA A 372 -16.30 0.52 -27.72
CA ALA A 372 -17.25 1.47 -28.29
C ALA A 372 -16.93 2.95 -28.02
N CYS A 373 -16.08 3.28 -27.03
CA CYS A 373 -15.59 4.66 -26.83
C CYS A 373 -14.31 4.98 -27.61
N GLY A 374 -13.70 4.00 -28.29
CA GLY A 374 -12.50 4.18 -29.10
C GLY A 374 -11.22 4.47 -28.29
N TRP A 375 -11.23 4.26 -26.97
CA TRP A 375 -10.06 4.44 -26.13
C TRP A 375 -9.04 3.32 -26.32
N SER A 376 -7.77 3.65 -26.23
CA SER A 376 -6.71 2.64 -26.17
C SER A 376 -6.75 1.88 -24.83
N LYS A 377 -6.06 0.73 -24.73
CA LYS A 377 -6.04 -0.07 -23.49
C LYS A 377 -5.46 0.68 -22.27
N GLU A 378 -4.56 1.64 -22.50
CA GLU A 378 -3.86 2.40 -21.46
C GLU A 378 -4.58 3.72 -21.10
N GLU A 379 -5.47 4.19 -21.96
CA GLU A 379 -6.15 5.47 -21.78
C GLU A 379 -7.11 5.53 -20.56
N PRO A 380 -7.86 4.47 -20.21
CA PRO A 380 -8.72 4.50 -19.02
C PRO A 380 -7.93 4.73 -17.73
N ILE A 381 -6.77 4.07 -17.58
CA ILE A 381 -5.92 4.27 -16.40
C ILE A 381 -5.31 5.67 -16.44
N ALA A 382 -4.81 6.14 -17.58
CA ALA A 382 -4.30 7.50 -17.75
C ALA A 382 -5.31 8.57 -17.31
N ARG A 383 -6.58 8.42 -17.71
CA ARG A 383 -7.67 9.33 -17.34
C ARG A 383 -7.94 9.32 -15.85
N LEU A 384 -7.98 8.15 -15.21
CA LEU A 384 -8.13 8.03 -13.75
C LEU A 384 -6.98 8.73 -13.01
N LEU A 385 -5.74 8.54 -13.47
CA LEU A 385 -4.55 9.15 -12.88
C LEU A 385 -4.58 10.67 -13.00
N VAL A 386 -4.93 11.22 -14.16
CA VAL A 386 -5.06 12.68 -14.35
C VAL A 386 -6.07 13.30 -13.37
N THR A 387 -7.09 12.55 -12.94
CA THR A 387 -8.03 13.07 -11.94
C THR A 387 -7.38 13.37 -10.59
N THR A 388 -6.23 12.78 -10.26
CA THR A 388 -5.50 13.12 -9.03
C THR A 388 -4.93 14.54 -9.10
N LEU A 389 -4.45 14.99 -10.27
CA LEU A 389 -4.00 16.37 -10.50
C LEU A 389 -5.17 17.35 -10.34
N ILE A 390 -6.31 17.03 -10.97
CA ILE A 390 -7.50 17.90 -10.94
C ILE A 390 -8.06 18.02 -9.53
N ARG A 391 -8.12 16.90 -8.81
CA ARG A 391 -8.48 16.86 -7.40
C ARG A 391 -7.51 17.70 -6.58
N GLY A 392 -6.21 17.51 -6.80
CA GLY A 392 -5.14 18.26 -6.15
C GLY A 392 -5.25 19.76 -6.28
N ARG A 393 -5.58 20.26 -7.48
CA ARG A 393 -5.82 21.68 -7.75
C ARG A 393 -6.97 22.27 -6.90
N LEU A 394 -7.88 21.43 -6.43
CA LEU A 394 -9.12 21.85 -5.75
C LEU A 394 -9.11 21.56 -4.25
N THR A 395 -8.10 20.84 -3.76
CA THR A 395 -8.02 20.40 -2.38
C THR A 395 -6.76 20.90 -1.74
N THR A 396 -6.85 21.33 -0.48
CA THR A 396 -5.68 21.40 0.39
C THR A 396 -5.68 20.19 1.32
N ALA A 397 -4.52 19.55 1.45
CA ALA A 397 -4.30 18.57 2.51
C ALA A 397 -4.49 19.25 3.87
N ARG A 398 -5.31 18.68 4.78
CA ARG A 398 -5.32 19.15 6.16
C ARG A 398 -4.10 18.56 6.88
N SER A 399 -3.20 19.42 7.33
CA SER A 399 -2.43 19.08 8.53
C SER A 399 -3.45 18.87 9.65
N VAL A 400 -3.68 17.62 10.11
CA VAL A 400 -4.74 17.37 11.09
C VAL A 400 -4.44 18.06 12.41
N THR A 401 -5.49 18.68 12.92
CA THR A 401 -5.62 19.32 14.22
C THR A 401 -5.82 18.27 15.31
N TRP A 402 -5.15 18.50 16.44
CA TRP A 402 -5.16 17.69 17.66
C TRP A 402 -6.58 17.40 18.18
N GLY A 403 -6.95 16.11 18.25
CA GLY A 403 -8.14 15.64 18.95
C GLY A 403 -7.73 14.78 20.15
N ALA A 404 -7.94 15.27 21.37
CA ALA A 404 -7.83 14.45 22.57
C ALA A 404 -9.14 13.69 22.77
N TYR A 405 -9.10 12.36 22.70
CA TYR A 405 -10.20 11.52 23.17
C TYR A 405 -9.92 11.07 24.60
N GLU A 406 -10.84 11.37 25.51
CA GLU A 406 -10.90 10.78 26.85
C GLU A 406 -11.50 9.37 26.73
N GLY A 407 -10.64 8.36 26.61
CA GLY A 407 -11.03 6.97 26.91
C GLY A 407 -11.18 6.81 28.43
N SER A 408 -12.04 5.88 28.87
CA SER A 408 -12.46 5.68 30.27
C SER A 408 -11.38 5.16 31.25
N GLY A 409 -10.21 5.78 31.25
CA GLY A 409 -9.12 5.60 32.19
C GLY A 409 -7.92 6.40 31.71
N ASP A 410 -7.67 7.57 32.34
CA ASP A 410 -6.49 8.48 32.34
C ASP A 410 -5.57 8.60 31.11
N ILE A 411 -5.90 8.00 29.97
CA ILE A 411 -5.06 7.91 28.78
C ILE A 411 -5.80 8.66 27.68
N SER A 412 -5.36 9.89 27.45
CA SER A 412 -5.70 10.66 26.27
C SER A 412 -4.75 10.27 25.13
N TYR A 413 -5.30 9.86 23.99
CA TYR A 413 -4.53 9.62 22.76
C TYR A 413 -4.43 10.91 21.95
N ILE A 414 -3.31 11.09 21.24
CA ILE A 414 -3.15 12.11 20.20
C ILE A 414 -2.96 11.36 18.90
N GLU A 415 -3.90 11.53 17.96
CA GLU A 415 -3.76 11.01 16.59
C GLU A 415 -3.13 12.11 15.72
N GLN A 416 -1.92 11.89 15.22
CA GLN A 416 -1.30 12.75 14.22
C GLN A 416 -1.55 12.15 12.83
N ARG A 417 -2.44 12.76 12.06
CA ARG A 417 -2.60 12.49 10.62
C ARG A 417 -1.78 13.51 9.82
N GLN A 418 -0.73 13.03 9.16
CA GLN A 418 -0.13 13.78 8.06
C GLN A 418 -0.94 13.46 6.79
N ASP A 419 -1.70 14.43 6.31
CA ASP A 419 -2.30 14.33 4.99
C ASP A 419 -1.21 14.59 3.94
N LEU A 420 -1.04 13.66 3.01
CA LEU A 420 -0.15 13.83 1.85
C LEU A 420 -0.60 15.05 1.04
N THR A 421 0.35 15.83 0.54
CA THR A 421 0.03 16.85 -0.47
C THR A 421 -0.52 16.19 -1.73
N CYS A 422 -1.22 16.97 -2.54
CA CYS A 422 -1.78 16.47 -3.78
C CYS A 422 -0.70 15.93 -4.76
N ILE A 423 0.47 16.56 -4.77
CA ILE A 423 1.64 16.17 -5.56
C ILE A 423 2.17 14.81 -5.08
N GLN A 424 2.35 14.64 -3.78
CA GLN A 424 2.80 13.37 -3.19
C GLN A 424 1.83 12.22 -3.51
N SER A 425 0.53 12.49 -3.36
CA SER A 425 -0.53 11.52 -3.69
C SER A 425 -0.52 11.13 -5.18
N THR A 426 -0.21 12.08 -6.06
CA THR A 426 -0.08 11.82 -7.50
C THR A 426 1.13 10.95 -7.79
N PHE A 427 2.31 11.26 -7.22
CA PHE A 427 3.53 10.49 -7.45
C PHE A 427 3.48 9.07 -6.88
N GLN A 428 2.84 8.88 -5.72
CA GLN A 428 2.61 7.54 -5.15
C GLN A 428 1.91 6.62 -6.16
N VAL A 429 0.99 7.20 -6.92
CA VAL A 429 0.13 6.49 -7.86
C VAL A 429 0.78 6.36 -9.25
N VAL A 430 1.41 7.43 -9.75
CA VAL A 430 2.02 7.46 -11.10
C VAL A 430 3.32 6.65 -11.18
N LEU A 431 4.06 6.52 -10.08
CA LEU A 431 5.31 5.77 -9.99
C LEU A 431 5.16 4.39 -9.35
N ASP A 432 3.94 3.87 -9.24
CA ASP A 432 3.72 2.49 -8.78
C ASP A 432 3.88 1.52 -9.96
N PRO A 433 4.83 0.56 -9.90
CA PRO A 433 5.08 -0.38 -10.98
C PRO A 433 3.90 -1.34 -11.21
N ASN A 434 3.04 -1.55 -10.21
CA ASN A 434 1.88 -2.46 -10.31
C ASN A 434 0.70 -1.86 -11.10
N VAL A 435 0.82 -0.60 -11.48
CA VAL A 435 -0.22 0.16 -12.21
C VAL A 435 -0.10 -0.07 -13.71
N GLY A 436 1.08 -0.48 -14.18
CA GLY A 436 1.32 -0.77 -15.60
C GLY A 436 1.11 0.44 -16.51
N VAL A 437 1.35 1.66 -16.01
CA VAL A 437 1.25 2.88 -16.81
C VAL A 437 2.39 2.88 -17.82
N GLY A 438 2.05 3.00 -19.11
CA GLY A 438 3.05 3.15 -20.17
C GLY A 438 3.88 4.44 -19.98
N PRO A 439 5.17 4.46 -20.37
CA PRO A 439 6.04 5.62 -20.19
C PRO A 439 5.46 6.94 -20.72
N GLY A 440 4.72 6.88 -21.84
CA GLY A 440 4.10 8.06 -22.44
C GLY A 440 3.03 8.72 -21.56
N CYS A 441 2.23 7.94 -20.83
CA CYS A 441 1.23 8.49 -19.91
C CYS A 441 1.87 9.06 -18.65
N GLN A 442 2.90 8.40 -18.12
CA GLN A 442 3.68 8.90 -16.99
C GLN A 442 4.31 10.26 -17.34
N ASP A 443 4.94 10.36 -18.51
CA ASP A 443 5.54 11.59 -19.01
C ASP A 443 4.51 12.71 -19.17
N LEU A 444 3.32 12.40 -19.70
CA LEU A 444 2.22 13.36 -19.82
C LEU A 444 1.81 13.92 -18.46
N ILE A 445 1.54 13.06 -17.48
CA ILE A 445 1.08 13.48 -16.15
C ILE A 445 2.15 14.32 -15.45
N ILE A 446 3.41 13.90 -15.49
CA ILE A 446 4.52 14.63 -14.88
C ILE A 446 4.74 15.99 -15.56
N LYS A 447 4.64 16.05 -16.89
CA LYS A 447 4.71 17.29 -17.66
C LYS A 447 3.57 18.24 -17.28
N THR A 448 2.34 17.74 -17.22
CA THR A 448 1.17 18.52 -16.81
C THR A 448 1.32 19.03 -15.38
N LEU A 449 1.76 18.19 -14.45
CA LEU A 449 2.00 18.58 -13.07
C LEU A 449 2.98 19.76 -12.99
N ARG A 450 4.12 19.69 -13.68
CA ARG A 450 5.11 20.78 -13.75
C ARG A 450 4.53 22.07 -14.35
N GLN A 451 3.74 21.94 -15.42
CA GLN A 451 3.06 23.09 -16.04
C GLN A 451 2.07 23.75 -15.08
N TRP A 452 1.31 22.96 -14.33
CA TRP A 452 0.30 23.48 -13.40
C TRP A 452 0.92 24.07 -12.14
N GLN A 453 2.03 23.51 -11.66
CA GLN A 453 2.84 24.11 -10.61
C GLN A 453 3.41 25.47 -11.04
N SER A 454 4.00 25.57 -12.24
CA SER A 454 4.56 26.84 -12.71
C SER A 454 3.49 27.92 -12.97
N ALA A 455 2.25 27.49 -13.24
CA ALA A 455 1.08 28.36 -13.30
C ALA A 455 0.44 28.65 -11.93
N ASN A 456 1.01 28.15 -10.83
CA ASN A 456 0.54 28.34 -9.44
C ASN A 456 -0.93 27.90 -9.25
N LEU A 457 -1.29 26.76 -9.83
CA LEU A 457 -2.67 26.25 -9.80
C LEU A 457 -2.96 25.38 -8.58
N PHE A 458 -1.94 24.82 -7.94
CA PHE A 458 -2.12 24.04 -6.73
C PHE A 458 -2.28 24.97 -5.52
N PRO A 459 -3.26 24.71 -4.63
CA PRO A 459 -3.52 25.55 -3.48
C PRO A 459 -2.54 25.30 -2.33
N ASP A 460 -1.87 24.15 -2.34
CA ASP A 460 -0.84 23.74 -1.41
C ASP A 460 0.51 23.55 -2.14
N HIS A 461 1.50 24.33 -1.71
CA HIS A 461 2.90 24.09 -2.05
C HIS A 461 3.65 23.69 -0.77
N LEU A 462 4.61 22.78 -0.90
CA LEU A 462 5.55 22.45 0.16
C LEU A 462 6.44 23.69 0.41
N GLN A 463 6.05 24.50 1.40
CA GLN A 463 6.88 25.62 1.83
C GLN A 463 8.11 25.09 2.58
N TRP A 464 9.29 25.16 1.95
CA TRP A 464 10.57 24.98 2.65
C TRP A 464 11.05 26.32 3.26
N GLU A 465 10.25 26.94 4.12
CA GLU A 465 10.67 28.15 4.82
C GLU A 465 11.52 27.80 6.06
N TYR A 466 12.71 28.42 6.16
CA TYR A 466 13.63 28.29 7.29
C TYR A 466 13.73 29.62 8.04
N PRO A 467 13.88 29.65 9.38
CA PRO A 467 14.15 30.90 10.09
C PRO A 467 15.50 31.49 9.66
N GLY A 468 15.48 32.56 8.85
CA GLY A 468 16.61 33.48 8.68
C GLY A 468 17.48 33.37 7.42
N SER A 469 17.21 32.50 6.44
CA SER A 469 17.80 32.59 5.08
C SER A 469 17.14 31.64 4.07
N SER A 470 17.13 32.00 2.77
CA SER A 470 16.80 31.07 1.68
C SER A 470 17.91 30.03 1.57
N LEU A 471 17.65 28.79 2.01
CA LEU A 471 18.61 27.69 1.94
C LEU A 471 18.89 27.25 0.49
N PHE A 472 17.94 27.49 -0.40
CA PHE A 472 17.99 27.07 -1.79
C PHE A 472 18.16 28.28 -2.71
N SER A 473 19.04 28.13 -3.70
CA SER A 473 19.20 29.09 -4.81
C SER A 473 18.44 28.67 -6.06
N SER A 474 17.97 27.42 -6.09
CA SER A 474 17.33 26.76 -7.23
C SER A 474 15.82 26.97 -7.32
N ASP A 475 15.22 26.54 -8.43
CA ASP A 475 13.77 26.57 -8.65
C ASP A 475 13.02 25.74 -7.58
N PRO A 476 12.25 26.37 -6.68
CA PRO A 476 11.53 25.66 -5.63
C PRO A 476 10.53 24.65 -6.21
N LEU A 477 9.91 24.91 -7.36
CA LEU A 477 8.87 24.01 -7.89
C LEU A 477 9.46 22.68 -8.37
N GLU A 478 10.66 22.71 -8.98
CA GLU A 478 11.33 21.48 -9.42
C GLU A 478 11.83 20.65 -8.23
N LEU A 479 12.21 21.29 -7.12
CA LEU A 479 12.50 20.60 -5.86
C LEU A 479 11.24 19.91 -5.29
N GLU A 480 10.06 20.52 -5.47
CA GLU A 480 8.77 19.96 -5.02
C GLU A 480 8.45 18.65 -5.72
N VAL A 481 8.70 18.64 -7.03
CA VAL A 481 8.53 17.46 -7.90
C VAL A 481 9.42 16.32 -7.42
N LEU A 482 10.70 16.61 -7.15
CA LEU A 482 11.66 15.62 -6.67
C LEU A 482 11.25 15.08 -5.30
N GLU A 483 10.76 15.93 -4.39
CA GLU A 483 10.24 15.50 -3.10
C GLU A 483 9.02 14.58 -3.26
N GLY A 484 8.03 15.00 -4.05
CA GLY A 484 6.83 14.22 -4.31
C GLY A 484 7.14 12.84 -4.89
N ALA A 485 8.08 12.78 -5.84
CA ALA A 485 8.50 11.54 -6.47
C ALA A 485 9.08 10.50 -5.50
N THR A 486 9.60 10.91 -4.34
CA THR A 486 10.08 9.96 -3.32
C THR A 486 8.98 9.17 -2.61
N TYR A 487 7.71 9.51 -2.82
CA TYR A 487 6.55 8.75 -2.33
C TYR A 487 6.13 7.62 -3.29
N GLY A 488 6.66 7.61 -4.51
CA GLY A 488 6.49 6.52 -5.47
C GLY A 488 7.05 5.20 -4.94
N GLU A 489 6.49 4.06 -5.36
CA GLU A 489 7.06 2.75 -5.03
C GLU A 489 8.48 2.59 -5.60
N ASP A 490 8.67 3.01 -6.85
CA ASP A 490 9.95 2.95 -7.56
C ASP A 490 10.74 4.28 -7.46
N LEU A 491 11.97 4.21 -6.98
CA LEU A 491 12.89 5.34 -6.85
C LEU A 491 13.75 5.58 -8.09
N SER A 492 13.61 4.76 -9.14
CA SER A 492 14.37 4.89 -10.39
C SER A 492 14.18 6.24 -11.05
N PHE A 493 12.96 6.79 -11.01
CA PHE A 493 12.68 8.15 -11.48
C PHE A 493 13.50 9.19 -10.73
N VAL A 494 13.50 9.15 -9.39
CA VAL A 494 14.27 10.07 -8.54
C VAL A 494 15.76 9.96 -8.82
N LEU A 495 16.30 8.74 -8.86
CA LEU A 495 17.70 8.47 -9.19
C LEU A 495 18.09 9.03 -10.55
N GLN A 496 17.26 8.81 -11.56
CA GLN A 496 17.50 9.28 -12.92
C GLN A 496 17.50 10.81 -12.97
N GLN A 497 16.52 11.48 -12.35
CA GLN A 497 16.48 12.95 -12.31
C GLN A 497 17.68 13.51 -11.55
N VAL A 498 17.91 13.02 -10.32
CA VAL A 498 19.02 13.46 -9.47
C VAL A 498 20.36 13.29 -10.17
N SER A 499 20.60 12.23 -10.94
CA SER A 499 21.86 12.03 -11.67
C SER A 499 22.12 13.06 -12.79
N LYS A 500 21.06 13.65 -13.35
CA LYS A 500 21.13 14.57 -14.50
C LYS A 500 21.14 16.05 -14.09
N LEU A 501 20.80 16.37 -12.84
CA LEU A 501 20.76 17.75 -12.36
C LEU A 501 22.13 18.44 -12.46
N PRO A 502 22.22 19.71 -12.86
CA PRO A 502 23.43 20.52 -12.69
C PRO A 502 23.86 20.58 -11.22
N THR A 503 25.14 20.87 -10.95
CA THR A 503 25.70 20.85 -9.59
C THR A 503 24.92 21.71 -8.59
N GLU A 504 24.56 22.94 -8.96
CA GLU A 504 23.83 23.86 -8.08
C GLU A 504 22.45 23.29 -7.67
N TYR A 505 21.69 22.79 -8.65
CA TYR A 505 20.39 22.15 -8.42
C TYR A 505 20.51 20.82 -7.67
N PHE A 506 21.57 20.05 -7.93
CA PHE A 506 21.81 18.80 -7.23
C PHE A 506 22.03 19.03 -5.73
N LEU A 507 22.83 20.04 -5.35
CA LEU A 507 23.10 20.34 -3.94
C LEU A 507 21.82 20.75 -3.19
N ASP A 508 20.95 21.53 -3.85
CA ASP A 508 19.64 21.91 -3.30
C ASP A 508 18.65 20.73 -3.26
N ALA A 509 18.72 19.81 -4.22
CA ALA A 509 17.84 18.64 -4.31
C ALA A 509 18.13 17.56 -3.27
N VAL A 510 19.38 17.36 -2.87
CA VAL A 510 19.76 16.32 -1.90
C VAL A 510 18.94 16.39 -0.60
N PRO A 511 18.90 17.52 0.12
CA PRO A 511 18.17 17.56 1.39
C PRO A 511 16.65 17.42 1.16
N VAL A 512 16.09 17.93 0.05
CA VAL A 512 14.67 17.80 -0.31
C VAL A 512 14.28 16.33 -0.59
N VAL A 513 15.09 15.61 -1.35
CA VAL A 513 14.89 14.17 -1.61
C VAL A 513 14.97 13.36 -0.32
N MET A 514 15.92 13.67 0.57
CA MET A 514 16.03 12.98 1.86
C MET A 514 14.81 13.25 2.76
N ARG A 515 14.24 14.47 2.72
CA ARG A 515 13.01 14.81 3.43
C ARG A 515 11.82 14.00 2.93
N GLY A 516 11.62 13.96 1.61
CA GLY A 516 10.53 13.23 1.00
C GLY A 516 10.62 11.73 1.34
N LEU A 517 11.82 11.16 1.26
CA LEU A 517 12.09 9.79 1.66
C LEU A 517 11.77 9.52 3.13
N ALA A 518 12.26 10.36 4.04
CA ALA A 518 11.97 10.21 5.45
C ALA A 518 10.46 10.23 5.71
N SER A 519 9.77 11.18 5.09
CA SER A 519 8.32 11.37 5.18
C SER A 519 7.53 10.17 4.62
N SER A 520 7.94 9.63 3.46
CA SER A 520 7.29 8.46 2.85
C SER A 520 7.58 7.17 3.64
N CYS A 521 8.78 7.03 4.20
CA CYS A 521 9.17 5.91 5.06
C CYS A 521 8.39 5.88 6.38
N PHE A 522 7.88 7.01 6.88
CA PHE A 522 7.03 7.02 8.08
C PHE A 522 5.71 6.28 7.91
N SER A 523 5.19 6.20 6.68
CA SER A 523 3.95 5.47 6.38
C SER A 523 4.14 3.96 6.16
N ARG A 524 5.39 3.48 6.10
CA ARG A 524 5.77 2.12 5.72
C ARG A 524 6.51 1.40 6.86
N MET A 525 6.46 0.06 6.88
CA MET A 525 7.05 -0.76 7.95
C MET A 525 8.56 -0.98 7.74
N GLY A 526 9.32 -0.83 8.84
CA GLY A 526 10.70 -1.30 9.08
C GLY A 526 11.66 -1.40 7.89
N LEU A 527 11.82 -2.62 7.37
CA LEU A 527 12.88 -3.03 6.44
C LEU A 527 12.79 -2.36 5.06
N GLU A 528 11.57 -2.13 4.57
CA GLU A 528 11.35 -1.53 3.24
C GLU A 528 11.79 -0.06 3.22
N ALA A 529 11.50 0.67 4.30
CA ALA A 529 11.94 2.03 4.50
C ALA A 529 13.49 2.15 4.52
N ALA A 530 14.16 1.24 5.22
CA ALA A 530 15.63 1.22 5.30
C ALA A 530 16.28 0.94 3.93
N ALA A 531 15.72 0.00 3.16
CA ALA A 531 16.21 -0.31 1.81
C ALA A 531 16.11 0.90 0.87
N ARG A 532 14.99 1.63 0.92
CA ARG A 532 14.75 2.85 0.14
C ARG A 532 15.74 3.98 0.49
N LEU A 533 15.97 4.18 1.79
CA LEU A 533 16.95 5.17 2.28
C LEU A 533 18.35 4.86 1.76
N ASN A 534 18.76 3.58 1.81
CA ASN A 534 20.07 3.14 1.32
C ASN A 534 20.21 3.29 -0.20
N ALA A 535 19.16 2.94 -0.95
CA ALA A 535 19.14 2.99 -2.40
C ALA A 535 19.41 4.40 -2.97
N LEU A 536 18.94 5.46 -2.29
CA LEU A 536 19.22 6.85 -2.68
C LEU A 536 20.48 7.43 -2.05
N THR A 537 20.79 7.10 -0.80
CA THR A 537 21.96 7.65 -0.09
C THR A 537 23.27 7.28 -0.78
N LEU A 538 23.42 6.02 -1.21
CA LEU A 538 24.69 5.54 -1.78
C LEU A 538 25.06 6.23 -3.10
N PRO A 539 24.17 6.36 -4.11
CA PRO A 539 24.48 7.12 -5.34
C PRO A 539 24.73 8.62 -5.09
N ILE A 540 23.99 9.24 -4.15
CA ILE A 540 24.19 10.64 -3.79
C ILE A 540 25.59 10.86 -3.20
N LEU A 541 26.04 9.99 -2.29
CA LEU A 541 27.39 10.06 -1.72
C LEU A 541 28.47 9.92 -2.78
N LYS A 542 28.35 8.95 -3.68
CA LYS A 542 29.31 8.78 -4.79
C LYS A 542 29.40 10.03 -5.65
N ARG A 543 28.27 10.67 -5.95
CA ARG A 543 28.25 11.90 -6.74
C ARG A 543 28.87 13.08 -5.99
N LEU A 544 28.61 13.22 -4.69
CA LEU A 544 29.23 14.26 -3.86
C LEU A 544 30.75 14.10 -3.82
N ILE A 545 31.28 12.87 -3.72
CA ILE A 545 32.73 12.60 -3.76
C ILE A 545 33.33 13.07 -5.07
N ASN A 546 32.75 12.67 -6.21
CA ASN A 546 33.23 13.10 -7.52
C ASN A 546 33.22 14.63 -7.64
N LEU A 547 32.16 15.29 -7.16
CA LEU A 547 32.09 16.75 -7.15
C LEU A 547 33.17 17.39 -6.27
N MET A 548 33.54 16.78 -5.13
CA MET A 548 34.64 17.27 -4.29
C MET A 548 35.99 17.15 -4.99
N GLU A 549 36.20 16.08 -5.77
CA GLU A 549 37.43 15.86 -6.55
C GLU A 549 37.54 16.84 -7.73
N ASP A 550 36.42 17.14 -8.39
CA ASP A 550 36.36 17.95 -9.61
C ASP A 550 36.18 19.47 -9.38
N SER A 551 35.90 19.92 -8.14
CA SER A 551 35.52 21.32 -7.86
C SER A 551 36.70 22.30 -7.81
N PRO A 552 36.69 23.39 -8.61
CA PRO A 552 37.81 24.34 -8.68
C PRO A 552 37.70 25.56 -7.73
N THR A 553 36.56 25.80 -7.08
CA THR A 553 36.33 27.03 -6.27
C THR A 553 35.98 26.74 -4.81
N ALA A 554 36.42 27.62 -3.90
CA ALA A 554 36.18 27.50 -2.45
C ALA A 554 34.68 27.53 -2.08
N ASP A 555 33.89 28.34 -2.79
CA ASP A 555 32.45 28.49 -2.54
C ASP A 555 31.66 27.23 -2.91
N ALA A 556 32.01 26.58 -4.03
CA ALA A 556 31.42 25.31 -4.43
C ALA A 556 31.72 24.21 -3.41
N LEU A 557 32.98 24.13 -2.94
CA LEU A 557 33.38 23.19 -1.90
C LEU A 557 32.62 23.43 -0.58
N GLY A 558 32.39 24.68 -0.20
CA GLY A 558 31.59 25.04 0.98
C GLY A 558 30.14 24.54 0.89
N SER A 559 29.52 24.68 -0.27
CA SER A 559 28.14 24.23 -0.54
C SER A 559 28.03 22.70 -0.55
N ILE A 560 29.02 22.01 -1.13
CA ILE A 560 29.12 20.55 -1.09
C ILE A 560 29.23 20.07 0.36
N LYS A 561 30.14 20.65 1.15
CA LYS A 561 30.29 20.30 2.58
C LYS A 561 29.02 20.54 3.39
N ARG A 562 28.31 21.63 3.15
CA ARG A 562 27.00 21.88 3.80
C ARG A 562 25.99 20.78 3.46
N THR A 563 25.90 20.40 2.18
CA THR A 563 25.01 19.35 1.70
C THR A 563 25.36 17.97 2.26
N SER A 564 26.65 17.62 2.29
CA SER A 564 27.14 16.37 2.90
C SER A 564 26.76 16.28 4.38
N ARG A 565 26.85 17.39 5.12
CA ARG A 565 26.45 17.44 6.54
C ARG A 565 24.94 17.26 6.72
N LEU A 566 24.12 17.84 5.85
CA LEU A 566 22.67 17.65 5.85
C LEU A 566 22.28 16.20 5.56
N LEU A 567 22.88 15.61 4.52
CA LEU A 567 22.67 14.21 4.15
C LEU A 567 23.03 13.27 5.31
N TYR A 568 24.18 13.48 5.93
CA TYR A 568 24.63 12.73 7.10
C TYR A 568 23.63 12.85 8.27
N SER A 569 23.16 14.06 8.55
CA SER A 569 22.17 14.32 9.60
C SER A 569 20.85 13.60 9.36
N CYS A 570 20.35 13.64 8.11
CA CYS A 570 19.13 12.92 7.74
C CYS A 570 19.31 11.41 7.91
N TYR A 571 20.41 10.86 7.38
CA TYR A 571 20.67 9.42 7.46
C TYR A 571 20.76 8.94 8.92
N MET A 572 21.53 9.65 9.76
CA MET A 572 21.68 9.31 11.19
C MET A 572 20.39 9.45 11.99
N THR A 573 19.48 10.30 11.55
CA THR A 573 18.19 10.51 12.21
C THR A 573 17.18 9.40 11.89
N TYR A 574 17.08 8.99 10.63
CA TYR A 574 15.98 8.15 10.16
C TYR A 574 16.33 6.66 10.07
N PHE A 575 17.60 6.34 9.79
CA PHE A 575 18.05 4.96 9.67
C PHE A 575 17.84 4.16 10.99
N PRO A 576 18.19 4.70 12.18
CA PRO A 576 17.98 4.02 13.45
C PRO A 576 16.52 3.77 13.86
N ILE A 577 15.56 4.54 13.34
CA ILE A 577 14.14 4.46 13.77
C ILE A 577 13.51 3.14 13.35
N ARG A 578 13.85 2.62 12.16
CA ARG A 578 13.05 1.59 11.50
C ARG A 578 13.72 0.22 11.43
N CYS A 579 15.04 0.15 11.59
CA CYS A 579 15.77 -1.12 11.66
C CYS A 579 15.53 -1.87 12.99
N LEU A 580 15.08 -1.18 14.05
CA LEU A 580 14.98 -1.74 15.40
C LEU A 580 13.61 -2.24 15.79
N GLU A 581 12.61 -2.02 14.95
CA GLU A 581 11.30 -2.66 15.11
C GLU A 581 11.38 -4.17 14.77
N ASP A 582 12.36 -4.60 13.95
CA ASP A 582 12.49 -5.95 13.34
C ASP A 582 13.95 -6.50 13.35
N GLU A 583 14.62 -6.58 14.51
CA GLU A 583 16.00 -7.11 14.61
C GLU A 583 16.15 -8.57 14.09
N GLU A 584 15.09 -9.38 14.11
CA GLU A 584 15.16 -10.79 13.67
C GLU A 584 15.26 -10.97 12.15
N ASN A 585 15.05 -9.92 11.34
CA ASN A 585 14.87 -10.06 9.89
C ASN A 585 15.68 -9.09 9.01
N LEU A 586 16.69 -8.37 9.52
CA LEU A 586 17.54 -7.53 8.67
C LEU A 586 18.23 -8.35 7.55
N PRO A 587 17.87 -8.17 6.26
CA PRO A 587 18.41 -9.00 5.19
C PRO A 587 19.89 -8.70 4.97
N ILE A 588 20.69 -9.73 4.66
CA ILE A 588 22.13 -9.62 4.33
C ILE A 588 22.41 -8.57 3.24
N ALA A 589 21.51 -8.39 2.28
CA ALA A 589 21.67 -7.38 1.22
C ALA A 589 21.63 -5.92 1.75
N SER A 590 20.95 -5.68 2.88
CA SER A 590 20.90 -4.37 3.52
C SER A 590 22.19 -4.06 4.29
N SER A 591 22.83 -5.06 4.91
CA SER A 591 24.08 -4.89 5.67
C SER A 591 25.26 -4.49 4.78
N THR A 592 25.38 -5.06 3.58
CA THR A 592 26.43 -4.70 2.61
C THR A 592 26.29 -3.23 2.15
N SER A 593 25.05 -2.77 1.97
CA SER A 593 24.78 -1.38 1.55
C SER A 593 25.06 -0.37 2.67
N ILE A 594 24.77 -0.73 3.92
CA ILE A 594 25.09 0.08 5.11
C ILE A 594 26.61 0.21 5.28
N SER A 595 27.34 -0.91 5.18
CA SER A 595 28.81 -0.92 5.26
C SER A 595 29.44 -0.02 4.19
N ALA A 596 28.92 -0.08 2.95
CA ALA A 596 29.35 0.82 1.88
C ALA A 596 29.07 2.29 2.19
N ILE A 597 27.87 2.64 2.67
CA ILE A 597 27.50 4.02 3.02
C ILE A 597 28.39 4.56 4.15
N LEU A 598 28.60 3.77 5.22
CA LEU A 598 29.48 4.14 6.33
C LEU A 598 30.91 4.41 5.86
N ARG A 599 31.44 3.60 4.94
CA ARG A 599 32.78 3.81 4.36
C ARG A 599 32.89 5.10 3.52
N LEU A 600 31.80 5.58 2.92
CA LEU A 600 31.81 6.79 2.09
C LEU A 600 31.63 8.10 2.86
N PHE A 601 30.95 8.10 4.02
CA PHE A 601 30.75 9.33 4.81
C PHE A 601 32.06 10.06 5.19
N PRO A 602 33.13 9.37 5.64
CA PRO A 602 34.42 10.00 5.88
C PRO A 602 35.04 10.69 4.66
N LEU A 603 34.72 10.22 3.45
CA LEU A 603 35.25 10.81 2.21
C LEU A 603 34.57 12.14 1.87
N VAL A 604 33.27 12.27 2.19
CA VAL A 604 32.51 13.52 1.96
C VAL A 604 32.59 14.51 3.13
N LEU A 605 33.06 14.07 4.30
CA LEU A 605 33.33 14.89 5.50
C LEU A 605 34.80 14.69 5.95
N PRO A 606 35.80 15.15 5.18
CA PRO A 606 37.20 14.82 5.46
C PRO A 606 37.80 15.63 6.62
N ASP A 607 37.24 16.78 6.97
CA ASP A 607 37.83 17.68 7.96
C ASP A 607 37.34 17.43 9.39
N GLN A 608 38.27 17.57 10.35
CA GLN A 608 38.02 17.38 11.78
C GLN A 608 36.96 18.35 12.32
N HIS A 609 36.83 19.55 11.73
CA HIS A 609 35.84 20.54 12.12
C HIS A 609 34.41 20.03 11.87
N SER A 610 34.14 19.45 10.71
CA SER A 610 32.82 18.90 10.37
C SER A 610 32.38 17.78 11.33
N TRP A 611 33.33 17.00 11.84
CA TRP A 611 33.05 15.93 12.82
C TRP A 611 32.79 16.44 14.24
N SER A 612 33.34 17.61 14.60
CA SER A 612 33.13 18.22 15.92
C SER A 612 31.83 19.01 16.03
N LEU A 613 31.19 19.29 14.89
CA LEU A 613 29.91 19.97 14.82
C LEU A 613 28.81 19.21 15.59
N PRO A 614 28.00 19.93 16.38
CA PRO A 614 26.92 19.33 17.16
C PRO A 614 25.77 18.84 16.26
N MET A 615 24.91 17.96 16.74
CA MET A 615 23.76 17.33 16.11
C MET A 615 22.75 16.98 17.21
N ALA A 616 21.47 17.27 16.97
CA ALA A 616 20.41 16.85 17.88
C ALA A 616 19.93 15.43 17.52
N LEU A 617 19.89 14.54 18.51
CA LEU A 617 19.32 13.20 18.44
C LEU A 617 18.20 13.06 19.47
N TYR A 618 17.15 12.33 19.12
CA TYR A 618 16.03 12.04 20.00
C TYR A 618 16.06 10.56 20.34
N ILE A 619 15.91 10.23 21.62
CA ILE A 619 16.03 8.86 22.13
C ILE A 619 14.76 8.54 22.91
N ASN A 620 14.07 7.45 22.54
CA ASN A 620 12.93 6.93 23.29
C ASN A 620 13.38 5.81 24.27
N PRO A 621 13.22 6.00 25.60
CA PRO A 621 13.66 5.06 26.61
C PRO A 621 12.59 4.07 27.12
N HIS A 622 11.34 4.08 26.64
CA HIS A 622 10.36 3.05 27.07
C HIS A 622 10.35 1.80 26.20
N GLU A 623 10.89 1.89 24.97
CA GLU A 623 11.19 0.75 24.10
C GLU A 623 12.67 0.34 24.22
N LEU A 624 13.21 0.38 25.44
CA LEU A 624 14.61 0.04 25.68
C LEU A 624 14.97 -1.41 25.37
N GLY A 625 14.05 -2.26 24.90
CA GLY A 625 14.34 -3.58 24.29
C GLY A 625 14.34 -3.64 22.78
N ARG A 626 14.03 -2.52 22.11
CA ARG A 626 13.97 -2.34 20.65
C ARG A 626 14.29 -0.87 20.36
N SER A 627 15.57 -0.50 20.41
CA SER A 627 16.01 0.87 20.67
C SER A 627 15.96 1.82 19.46
N THR A 628 14.83 2.40 19.09
CA THR A 628 14.78 3.40 17.99
C THR A 628 15.42 4.75 18.39
N MET A 629 16.45 5.23 17.69
CA MET A 629 16.85 6.66 17.75
C MET A 629 16.03 7.42 16.72
N GLY A 630 15.24 8.41 17.11
CA GLY A 630 14.34 9.07 16.17
C GLY A 630 13.78 10.39 16.63
N LEU A 631 13.76 11.36 15.72
CA LEU A 631 13.17 12.71 15.83
C LEU A 631 11.62 12.69 15.87
N ASP A 632 11.04 11.74 16.58
CA ASP A 632 9.60 11.58 16.66
C ASP A 632 9.03 12.14 17.98
N GLY A 633 8.15 13.12 17.87
CA GLY A 633 7.33 13.64 18.97
C GLY A 633 6.00 12.90 19.16
N ARG A 634 5.75 11.79 18.45
CA ARG A 634 4.50 11.02 18.50
C ARG A 634 4.42 10.05 19.67
N THR A 635 5.55 9.60 20.21
CA THR A 635 5.52 8.73 21.40
C THR A 635 5.41 9.58 22.64
N LYS A 636 4.20 9.66 23.20
CA LYS A 636 3.86 10.26 24.53
C LYS A 636 4.61 9.66 25.74
N ARG A 637 5.75 8.98 25.54
CA ARG A 637 6.53 8.38 26.61
C ARG A 637 7.98 8.81 26.50
N TRP A 638 8.31 9.84 27.26
CA TRP A 638 9.65 10.11 27.79
C TRP A 638 10.78 10.23 26.76
N THR A 639 10.59 10.90 25.62
CA THR A 639 11.70 11.13 24.68
C THR A 639 12.75 12.07 25.27
N CYS A 640 14.03 11.67 25.25
CA CYS A 640 15.15 12.51 25.64
C CYS A 640 15.80 13.12 24.39
N LEU A 641 15.91 14.46 24.37
CA LEU A 641 16.72 15.18 23.39
C LEU A 641 18.18 15.18 23.85
N VAL A 642 19.09 14.72 23.00
CA VAL A 642 20.53 14.71 23.26
C VAL A 642 21.25 15.42 22.13
N VAL A 643 22.11 16.36 22.49
CA VAL A 643 23.00 17.01 21.53
C VAL A 643 24.35 16.30 21.60
N VAL A 644 24.68 15.59 20.54
CA VAL A 644 25.97 14.93 20.34
C VAL A 644 26.70 15.60 19.19
N ASN A 645 27.98 15.34 18.95
CA ASN A 645 28.58 15.72 17.67
C ASN A 645 28.48 14.61 16.62
N PHE A 646 28.75 14.95 15.37
CA PHE A 646 28.69 14.03 14.24
C PHE A 646 29.57 12.80 14.48
N ALA A 647 30.75 13.03 15.05
CA ALA A 647 31.70 12.03 15.51
C ALA A 647 31.07 10.95 16.40
N THR A 648 30.32 11.39 17.41
CA THR A 648 29.66 10.49 18.36
C THR A 648 28.50 9.75 17.71
N ALA A 649 27.68 10.43 16.90
CA ALA A 649 26.59 9.79 16.14
C ALA A 649 27.11 8.67 15.21
N TYR A 650 28.24 8.90 14.54
CA TYR A 650 28.86 7.91 13.64
C TYR A 650 29.22 6.63 14.38
N ARG A 651 29.85 6.76 15.54
CA ARG A 651 30.31 5.62 16.35
C ARG A 651 29.15 4.78 16.87
N ILE A 652 28.04 5.42 17.21
CA ILE A 652 26.82 4.71 17.61
C ILE A 652 26.35 3.84 16.44
N LEU A 653 26.26 4.39 15.24
CA LEU A 653 25.80 3.65 14.07
C LEU A 653 26.77 2.53 13.63
N VAL A 654 28.08 2.78 13.65
CA VAL A 654 29.09 1.74 13.35
C VAL A 654 29.01 0.60 14.35
N GLY A 655 28.86 0.92 15.64
CA GLY A 655 28.71 -0.10 16.68
C GLY A 655 27.46 -0.96 16.49
N TRP A 656 26.40 -0.40 15.90
CA TRP A 656 25.20 -1.14 15.55
C TRP A 656 25.39 -2.01 14.31
N ALA A 657 25.96 -1.47 13.24
CA ALA A 657 26.25 -2.23 12.03
C ALA A 657 27.14 -3.46 12.32
N GLN A 658 28.17 -3.29 13.15
CA GLN A 658 29.05 -4.37 13.61
C GLN A 658 28.34 -5.41 14.50
N ALA A 659 27.27 -5.04 15.19
CA ALA A 659 26.47 -5.99 15.97
C ALA A 659 25.49 -6.78 15.08
N ALA A 660 25.04 -6.20 13.97
CA ALA A 660 24.06 -6.78 13.05
C ALA A 660 24.69 -7.64 11.93
N SER A 661 25.95 -7.42 11.57
CA SER A 661 26.68 -8.23 10.58
C SER A 661 27.95 -8.79 11.21
N ASP A 662 28.19 -10.10 11.06
CA ASP A 662 29.44 -10.79 11.44
C ASP A 662 30.71 -10.25 10.72
N GLU A 663 30.62 -9.12 10.00
CA GLU A 663 31.74 -8.45 9.35
C GLU A 663 32.54 -7.60 10.34
N SER A 664 33.69 -8.12 10.77
CA SER A 664 34.69 -7.41 11.58
C SER A 664 35.50 -6.35 10.81
N GLU A 665 35.15 -6.03 9.55
CA GLU A 665 35.98 -5.25 8.61
C GLU A 665 35.49 -3.82 8.33
N LEU A 666 34.66 -3.23 9.20
CA LEU A 666 34.48 -1.78 9.23
C LEU A 666 35.73 -1.15 9.87
N ALA A 667 36.71 -0.80 9.03
CA ALA A 667 38.11 -0.52 9.39
C ALA A 667 38.31 0.45 10.60
N PRO A 668 39.26 0.17 11.50
CA PRO A 668 39.58 1.01 12.69
C PRO A 668 40.23 2.37 12.42
N GLU A 669 40.76 2.61 11.21
CA GLU A 669 41.63 3.77 10.94
C GLU A 669 40.87 5.10 10.99
N HIS A 670 39.62 5.13 10.53
CA HIS A 670 38.76 6.32 10.61
C HIS A 670 38.17 6.56 12.01
N ILE A 671 38.04 5.51 12.84
CA ILE A 671 37.55 5.61 14.24
C ILE A 671 38.58 6.35 15.11
N ASN A 672 39.88 6.28 14.78
CA ASN A 672 40.93 6.99 15.51
C ASN A 672 40.98 8.50 15.22
N MET A 673 40.55 8.97 14.04
CA MET A 673 40.48 10.41 13.70
C MET A 673 39.41 11.15 14.52
N VAL A 674 38.50 10.40 15.14
CA VAL A 674 37.25 10.87 15.76
C VAL A 674 37.25 10.64 17.28
N LYS A 675 38.24 9.91 17.81
CA LYS A 675 38.35 9.52 19.23
C LYS A 675 38.41 10.69 20.21
N ASP A 676 39.03 11.80 19.80
CA ASP A 676 39.35 12.93 20.68
C ASP A 676 38.28 14.04 20.70
N LEU A 677 37.18 13.88 19.97
CA LEU A 677 36.15 14.92 19.81
C LEU A 677 34.94 14.77 20.74
N ILE A 678 34.93 13.82 21.69
CA ILE A 678 33.72 13.47 22.45
C ILE A 678 33.35 14.57 23.48
N GLN A 679 32.24 15.28 23.24
CA GLN A 679 31.53 16.07 24.27
C GLN A 679 30.01 15.89 24.10
N PRO A 680 29.35 15.02 24.88
CA PRO A 680 27.89 14.95 24.89
C PRO A 680 27.29 16.05 25.76
N ILE A 681 26.31 16.76 25.21
CA ILE A 681 25.44 17.69 25.92
C ILE A 681 24.08 16.98 26.07
N VAL A 682 23.80 16.48 27.28
CA VAL A 682 22.51 15.84 27.59
C VAL A 682 21.57 16.89 28.20
N ILE A 683 20.47 17.20 27.51
CA ILE A 683 19.38 17.99 28.09
C ILE A 683 18.38 16.99 28.70
N LYS A 684 18.45 16.80 30.02
CA LYS A 684 17.45 16.00 30.74
C LYS A 684 16.19 16.81 30.97
N ASN A 685 15.03 16.24 30.61
CA ASN A 685 13.75 16.70 31.14
C ASN A 685 13.71 16.34 32.64
N GLU A 686 13.48 17.32 33.53
CA GLU A 686 13.57 17.14 35.00
C GLU A 686 12.56 16.13 35.57
N GLY A 687 11.58 15.68 34.78
CA GLY A 687 10.65 14.60 35.15
C GLY A 687 11.18 13.16 35.01
N TYR A 688 12.34 12.94 34.36
CA TYR A 688 12.80 11.59 34.00
C TYR A 688 13.40 10.82 35.20
N ARG A 689 12.70 9.78 35.67
CA ARG A 689 13.30 8.73 36.52
C ARG A 689 14.01 7.72 35.63
N ALA A 690 15.25 7.37 35.97
CA ALA A 690 15.98 6.31 35.29
C ALA A 690 15.16 5.00 35.29
N PRO A 691 15.21 4.19 34.22
CA PRO A 691 14.47 2.92 34.16
C PRO A 691 14.89 2.03 35.33
N GLU A 692 13.93 1.33 35.95
CA GLU A 692 14.21 0.29 36.95
C GLU A 692 15.05 -0.85 36.31
N SER A 693 15.77 -1.63 37.12
CA SER A 693 16.84 -2.53 36.67
C SER A 693 16.45 -3.51 35.55
N GLU A 694 15.18 -3.92 35.45
CA GLU A 694 14.70 -4.83 34.40
C GLU A 694 14.71 -4.23 32.98
N ALA A 695 14.70 -2.89 32.86
CA ALA A 695 14.80 -2.21 31.57
C ALA A 695 16.25 -1.96 31.14
N GLN A 696 17.24 -2.07 32.03
CA GLN A 696 18.66 -1.92 31.68
C GLN A 696 19.16 -3.10 30.85
N ASP A 697 18.75 -4.33 31.15
CA ASP A 697 19.17 -5.55 30.44
C ASP A 697 18.67 -5.63 28.99
N ARG A 698 17.71 -4.78 28.62
CA ARG A 698 17.11 -4.72 27.29
C ARG A 698 17.85 -3.77 26.34
N ILE A 699 18.64 -2.83 26.87
CA ILE A 699 19.34 -1.80 26.11
C ILE A 699 20.49 -2.44 25.32
N SER A 700 20.66 -2.08 24.05
CA SER A 700 21.80 -2.58 23.28
C SER A 700 23.14 -2.25 23.99
N PRO A 701 24.11 -3.20 24.05
CA PRO A 701 25.39 -2.99 24.74
C PRO A 701 26.14 -1.70 24.34
N PRO A 702 26.08 -1.22 23.08
CA PRO A 702 26.65 0.08 22.70
C PRO A 702 25.97 1.27 23.41
N LEU A 703 24.63 1.28 23.53
CA LEU A 703 23.87 2.33 24.22
C LEU A 703 24.07 2.26 25.74
N GLN A 704 24.18 1.07 26.33
CA GLN A 704 24.52 0.91 27.76
C GLN A 704 25.88 1.51 28.09
N ARG A 705 26.91 1.23 27.28
CA ARG A 705 28.25 1.81 27.43
C ARG A 705 28.24 3.33 27.23
N TRP A 706 27.38 3.83 26.35
CA TRP A 706 27.19 5.25 26.10
C TRP A 706 26.52 5.99 27.27
N PHE A 707 25.43 5.46 27.84
CA PHE A 707 24.81 6.01 29.05
C PHE A 707 25.72 5.92 30.29
N ALA A 708 26.60 4.92 30.35
CA ALA A 708 27.59 4.77 31.42
C ALA A 708 28.74 5.79 31.32
N ALA A 709 29.05 6.29 30.12
CA ALA A 709 30.06 7.32 29.87
C ALA A 709 29.51 8.72 30.22
N ARG A 710 29.33 8.98 31.51
CA ARG A 710 28.85 10.27 32.03
C ARG A 710 29.82 11.41 31.69
N SER A 711 29.45 12.30 30.78
CA SER A 711 29.83 13.71 30.92
C SER A 711 28.58 14.56 30.94
N THR A 712 28.32 15.12 32.11
CA THR A 712 27.34 16.18 32.34
C THR A 712 27.82 17.47 31.66
N LEU A 713 26.85 18.29 31.23
CA LEU A 713 27.06 19.68 30.84
C LEU A 713 28.03 20.40 31.80
N SER A 714 28.88 21.28 31.27
CA SER A 714 29.67 22.16 32.13
C SER A 714 28.75 23.17 32.83
N GLU A 715 29.08 23.58 34.07
CA GLU A 715 28.27 24.57 34.82
C GLU A 715 27.90 25.83 34.01
N PRO A 716 28.79 26.43 33.19
CA PRO A 716 28.44 27.58 32.35
C PRO A 716 27.36 27.29 31.30
N GLU A 717 27.29 26.07 30.78
CA GLU A 717 26.29 25.66 29.80
C GLU A 717 24.94 25.36 30.46
N VAL A 718 24.96 24.81 31.68
CA VAL A 718 23.77 24.68 32.53
C VAL A 718 23.24 26.07 32.90
N GLU A 719 24.11 27.02 33.22
CA GLU A 719 23.72 28.38 33.58
C GLU A 719 23.18 29.16 32.37
N LEU A 720 23.72 28.94 31.16
CA LEU A 720 23.18 29.47 29.91
C LEU A 720 21.75 28.94 29.66
N ILE A 721 21.52 27.64 29.89
CA ILE A 721 20.19 27.01 29.76
C ILE A 721 19.24 27.50 30.85
N ARG A 722 19.71 27.70 32.09
CA ARG A 722 18.91 28.28 33.19
C ARG A 722 18.60 29.77 33.00
N SER A 723 19.47 30.51 32.33
CA SER A 723 19.26 31.93 32.00
C SER A 723 18.22 32.15 30.89
N ILE A 724 17.84 31.06 30.22
CA ILE A 724 16.69 31.04 29.33
C ILE A 724 15.45 30.91 30.22
N ASP A 725 14.74 32.02 30.43
CA ASP A 725 13.53 32.12 31.23
C ASP A 725 12.38 31.31 30.57
N MET A 726 12.38 29.99 30.74
CA MET A 726 11.34 29.11 30.22
C MET A 726 10.27 28.88 31.29
N PRO A 727 8.99 29.15 31.02
CA PRO A 727 7.93 28.57 31.82
C PRO A 727 7.91 27.06 31.52
N LEU A 728 8.49 26.27 32.42
CA LEU A 728 8.35 24.81 32.48
C LEU A 728 6.87 24.46 32.72
N VAL A 729 6.06 24.54 31.68
CA VAL A 729 4.72 23.94 31.67
C VAL A 729 4.94 22.48 31.29
N ALA A 730 4.73 21.58 32.25
CA ALA A 730 5.02 20.16 32.19
C ALA A 730 4.30 19.35 31.09
N ASP A 731 3.56 20.00 30.18
CA ASP A 731 2.62 19.34 29.26
C ASP A 731 2.84 19.69 27.76
N ASN A 732 3.92 20.37 27.36
CA ASN A 732 4.05 20.76 25.96
C ASN A 732 5.49 20.72 25.41
N GLU A 733 6.01 19.50 25.16
CA GLU A 733 7.28 19.23 24.48
C GLU A 733 7.45 20.01 23.15
N ALA A 734 6.34 20.27 22.46
CA ALA A 734 6.25 21.09 21.25
C ALA A 734 6.83 22.51 21.40
N LYS A 735 6.61 23.15 22.55
CA LYS A 735 7.07 24.53 22.80
C LYS A 735 8.57 24.60 23.05
N VAL A 736 9.12 23.59 23.74
CA VAL A 736 10.56 23.44 23.96
C VAL A 736 11.27 23.20 22.63
N LEU A 737 10.71 22.33 21.79
CA LEU A 737 11.20 22.06 20.43
C LEU A 737 11.27 23.34 19.60
N THR A 738 10.15 24.07 19.53
CA THR A 738 10.03 25.30 18.73
C THR A 738 11.03 26.35 19.20
N TYR A 739 11.20 26.52 20.51
CA TYR A 739 12.15 27.46 21.08
C TYR A 739 13.62 27.08 20.81
N LEU A 740 13.95 25.78 20.90
CA LEU A 740 15.29 25.29 20.57
C LEU A 740 15.59 25.42 19.07
N ILE A 741 14.62 25.17 18.19
CA ILE A 741 14.70 25.43 16.74
C ILE A 741 14.99 26.92 16.50
N ASP A 742 14.21 27.82 17.09
CA ASP A 742 14.34 29.27 16.90
C ASP A 742 15.68 29.82 17.42
N ARG A 743 16.20 29.29 18.53
CA ARG A 743 17.45 29.78 19.15
C ARG A 743 18.71 29.12 18.62
N LEU A 744 18.64 27.84 18.24
CA LEU A 744 19.81 27.05 17.86
C LEU A 744 19.89 26.76 16.36
N GLY A 745 18.81 26.90 15.60
CA GLY A 745 18.76 26.63 14.16
C GLY A 745 19.73 27.50 13.32
N GLY A 746 20.20 28.62 13.86
CA GLY A 746 21.24 29.44 13.22
C GLY A 746 22.69 28.95 13.46
N ARG A 747 22.92 27.93 14.30
CA ARG A 747 24.27 27.44 14.62
C ARG A 747 24.73 26.41 13.60
N GLU A 748 25.95 26.59 13.10
CA GLU A 748 26.58 25.62 12.21
C GLU A 748 26.71 24.24 12.90
N GLY A 749 26.35 23.17 12.20
CA GLY A 749 26.33 21.83 12.78
C GLY A 749 25.04 21.49 13.52
N LEU A 750 24.62 22.38 14.43
CA LEU A 750 23.32 22.36 15.13
C LEU A 750 22.18 22.73 14.18
N LEU A 751 22.17 22.04 13.04
CA LEU A 751 21.00 21.84 12.22
C LEU A 751 20.02 21.12 13.13
N VAL A 752 19.28 21.90 13.92
CA VAL A 752 18.01 21.46 14.43
C VAL A 752 17.24 21.18 13.17
N HIS A 753 17.24 19.90 12.83
CA HIS A 753 16.48 19.24 11.80
C HIS A 753 15.60 20.20 11.01
N PRO A 754 15.88 20.50 9.73
CA PRO A 754 15.11 21.53 9.03
C PRO A 754 13.60 21.24 8.99
N TRP A 755 13.14 20.02 9.30
CA TRP A 755 11.81 19.54 8.90
C TRP A 755 11.10 18.62 9.89
N ALA A 756 11.08 18.95 11.19
CA ALA A 756 10.21 18.21 12.12
C ALA A 756 8.78 18.32 11.54
N PRO A 757 8.06 17.19 11.32
CA PRO A 757 6.82 17.19 10.55
C PRO A 757 5.87 18.25 11.09
N GLU A 758 5.66 19.31 10.31
CA GLU A 758 4.81 20.48 10.57
C GLU A 758 4.40 20.70 12.04
N TRP A 759 5.31 21.17 12.89
CA TRP A 759 4.86 21.92 14.07
C TRP A 759 4.50 23.33 13.61
N ARG A 760 3.39 23.48 12.86
CA ARG A 760 2.81 24.80 12.56
C ARG A 760 2.32 25.40 13.89
N VAL A 761 3.19 26.09 14.62
CA VAL A 761 2.75 27.03 15.64
C VAL A 761 2.17 28.22 14.89
N ARG A 762 0.90 28.13 14.49
CA ARG A 762 0.12 29.35 14.21
C ARG A 762 0.06 30.08 15.54
N HIS A 763 0.80 31.18 15.66
CA HIS A 763 0.46 32.20 16.64
C HIS A 763 -0.97 32.64 16.35
N SER A 764 -1.91 32.24 17.18
CA SER A 764 -3.20 32.92 17.25
C SER A 764 -2.90 34.36 17.67
N GLN A 765 -3.10 35.32 16.76
CA GLN A 765 -3.37 36.69 17.17
C GLN A 765 -4.77 36.75 17.78
#